data_AF-A0A2M7UN89-F1
#
_entry.id   AF-A0A2M7UN89-F1
#
_cell.length_a   1.000
_cell.length_b   1.000
_cell.length_c   1.000
_cell.angle_alpha   90.00
_cell.angle_beta   90.00
_cell.angle_gamma   90.00
#
_symmetry.space_group_name_H-M   'P 1'
#
loop_
_entity.id
_entity.type
_entity.pdbx_description
1 polymer ?
#
loop_
_entity_poly.entity_id
_entity_poly.type
_entity_poly.pdbx_seq_one_letter_code
_entity_poly.pdbx_strand_id
1 'polypeptide(L)'
;MGDLEKQLRSLKKVEPGTRFMRHAKHRLLERIVFDTHERWFVTLLKRLGGTLPSSIFVQQARVRLVERINTPSPVLHGFLFLKRLAASTLVMTLAVTSTLFYVDGRQVVNASEDTYLEVTAGNVHIKRADRLIWDVVGVSAELSAGDLIRVDEDAAAIVHFFDDTELRLGGNATLLIGRLESSPAFTRQGNIEVSLHQGQAWVQTLSVDDHFAGFTLVTRDLIVNTLNSSFDIATSWNQPSVVRAFKNNVTLNTLHPDLREVISTFPLPNDREFKAIPSSKNISLITEAERVSLWVQANLEQDHGHLALLRAREFENVHRAVGVLPGQMLYPIKLAKERFQLALSFDANSLTQTQIDIANKRLNEAIVLLEKGDQKKAWESLMAYQNVTREIANNPGTRGEISQQIIARNQRTLVASLSTDVPVRFVTEALNQTKELIAENPLEREQVRLENSVERLAQVTDLISVGDLVTAKEALTEHQLVTTDILDQAAGMEDSDAQKAVFEHILTLRQQEASLIAEIMTTLEARTGSDVDSDTQLMGMVAEADRAAKTAVKDTIAFIRPLAPAVVKQAIAVPIVDQKVKDFVSKVLIYKTLQGQKNQITRLLQRQGAEARDISFLRKVRNQLPVRAQSLINSRILELQSRERLDKHKATKQKMDLSKSLRD
;
A
#
# COMPACT_ATOMS: atom_id res chain seq x y z
N MET A 1 52.89 44.79 -45.09
CA MET A 1 53.78 44.59 -43.90
C MET A 1 53.09 44.99 -42.60
N GLY A 2 52.44 46.16 -42.50
CA GLY A 2 51.75 46.59 -41.26
C GLY A 2 50.58 45.73 -40.78
N ASP A 3 49.88 45.02 -41.68
CA ASP A 3 48.76 44.16 -41.32
C ASP A 3 49.18 42.80 -40.71
N LEU A 4 50.35 42.30 -41.11
CA LEU A 4 50.90 41.04 -40.62
C LEU A 4 51.40 41.18 -39.17
N GLU A 5 51.91 42.38 -38.82
CA GLU A 5 52.37 42.69 -37.47
C GLU A 5 51.22 42.84 -36.48
N LYS A 6 50.06 43.36 -36.93
CA LYS A 6 48.82 43.40 -36.14
C LYS A 6 48.27 41.99 -35.87
N GLN A 7 48.28 41.11 -36.86
CA GLN A 7 47.83 39.72 -36.71
C GLN A 7 48.78 38.87 -35.83
N LEU A 8 50.08 39.14 -35.85
CA LEU A 8 51.04 38.47 -34.97
C LEU A 8 50.96 38.95 -33.51
N ARG A 9 50.61 40.22 -33.26
CA ARG A 9 50.37 40.73 -31.90
C ARG A 9 49.09 40.20 -31.27
N SER A 10 48.05 39.86 -32.05
CA SER A 10 46.83 39.23 -31.52
C SER A 10 47.00 37.76 -31.16
N LEU A 11 48.02 37.07 -31.69
CA LEU A 11 48.33 35.67 -31.37
C LEU A 11 49.11 35.49 -30.06
N LYS A 12 49.61 36.56 -29.43
CA LYS A 12 50.42 36.50 -28.22
C LYS A 12 49.66 36.06 -26.94
N LYS A 13 48.35 35.80 -27.04
CA LYS A 13 47.48 35.37 -25.92
C LYS A 13 46.70 34.08 -26.15
N VAL A 14 46.94 33.38 -27.26
CA VAL A 14 46.28 32.08 -27.50
C VAL A 14 47.28 30.99 -27.17
N GLU A 15 47.12 30.35 -26.02
CA GLU A 15 47.84 29.11 -25.73
C GLU A 15 47.50 28.10 -26.82
N PRO A 16 48.50 27.51 -27.51
CA PRO A 16 48.23 26.58 -28.58
C PRO A 16 47.48 25.37 -28.01
N GLY A 17 46.27 25.14 -28.52
CA GLY A 17 45.42 24.04 -28.08
C GLY A 17 46.19 22.71 -28.13
N THR A 18 45.91 21.83 -27.17
CA THR A 18 46.64 20.56 -26.97
C THR A 18 46.69 19.69 -28.23
N ARG A 19 45.69 19.77 -29.12
CA ARG A 19 45.70 19.13 -30.45
C ARG A 19 46.77 19.70 -31.38
N PHE A 20 46.95 21.03 -31.42
CA PHE A 20 47.95 21.69 -32.24
C PHE A 20 49.37 21.33 -31.79
N MET A 21 49.63 21.37 -30.48
CA MET A 21 50.94 20.98 -29.93
C MET A 21 51.26 19.51 -30.22
N ARG A 22 50.27 18.62 -30.14
CA ARG A 22 50.43 17.19 -30.44
C ARG A 22 50.71 16.97 -31.93
N HIS A 23 50.00 17.66 -32.82
CA HIS A 23 50.25 17.60 -34.27
C HIS A 23 51.58 18.22 -34.70
N ALA A 24 51.95 19.36 -34.12
CA ALA A 24 53.22 20.03 -34.41
C ALA A 24 54.41 19.17 -33.97
N LYS A 25 54.32 18.56 -32.77
CA LYS A 25 55.33 17.63 -32.27
C LYS A 25 55.43 16.37 -33.14
N HIS A 26 54.30 15.81 -33.56
CA HIS A 26 54.29 14.63 -34.42
C HIS A 26 54.88 14.92 -35.80
N ARG A 27 54.53 16.05 -36.43
CA ARG A 27 55.10 16.48 -37.72
C ARG A 27 56.59 16.83 -37.64
N LEU A 28 57.05 17.39 -36.53
CA LEU A 28 58.47 17.66 -36.29
C LEU A 28 59.25 16.36 -36.14
N LEU A 29 58.72 15.39 -35.40
CA LEU A 29 59.35 14.08 -35.23
C LEU A 29 59.37 13.27 -36.53
N GLU A 30 58.27 13.25 -37.29
CA GLU A 30 58.23 12.59 -38.60
C GLU A 30 59.21 13.21 -39.60
N ARG A 31 59.37 14.53 -39.61
CA ARG A 31 60.36 15.20 -40.48
C ARG A 31 61.81 15.02 -40.04
N ILE A 32 62.07 14.80 -38.76
CA ILE A 32 63.42 14.52 -38.24
C ILE A 32 63.84 13.07 -38.55
N VAL A 33 62.88 12.14 -38.62
CA VAL A 33 63.16 10.72 -38.82
C VAL A 33 63.35 10.33 -40.29
N PHE A 34 62.82 11.10 -41.25
CA PHE A 34 62.71 10.63 -42.64
C PHE A 34 63.47 11.37 -43.74
N ASP A 35 64.30 12.38 -43.47
CA ASP A 35 65.03 13.05 -44.55
C ASP A 35 66.51 13.27 -44.23
N THR A 36 67.34 12.40 -44.78
CA THR A 36 68.81 12.41 -44.66
C THR A 36 69.47 13.50 -45.52
N HIS A 37 68.70 14.30 -46.27
CA HIS A 37 69.25 15.29 -47.20
C HIS A 37 68.95 16.73 -46.74
N GLU A 38 70.03 17.38 -46.29
CA GLU A 38 70.17 18.65 -45.54
C GLU A 38 69.65 19.95 -46.19
N ARG A 39 68.73 19.91 -47.15
CA ARG A 39 68.30 21.16 -47.83
C ARG A 39 67.35 22.01 -47.00
N TRP A 40 66.40 21.42 -46.29
CA TRP A 40 65.39 22.20 -45.57
C TRP A 40 65.96 22.90 -44.33
N PHE A 41 66.88 22.26 -43.60
CA PHE A 41 67.47 22.80 -42.38
C PHE A 41 68.42 23.98 -42.66
N VAL A 42 69.23 23.88 -43.73
CA VAL A 42 70.07 25.00 -44.21
C VAL A 42 69.21 26.17 -44.70
N THR A 43 68.07 25.88 -45.37
CA THR A 43 67.13 26.91 -45.83
C THR A 43 66.41 27.60 -44.66
N LEU A 44 66.09 26.86 -43.60
CA LEU A 44 65.52 27.39 -42.36
C LEU A 44 66.51 28.32 -41.64
N LEU A 45 67.78 27.92 -41.51
CA LEU A 45 68.83 28.74 -40.89
C LEU A 45 69.11 30.01 -41.71
N LYS A 46 69.13 29.93 -43.05
CA LYS A 46 69.23 31.11 -43.93
C LYS A 46 68.04 32.07 -43.78
N ARG A 47 66.82 31.55 -43.60
CA ARG A 47 65.61 32.37 -43.39
C ARG A 47 65.57 33.07 -42.02
N LEU A 48 66.29 32.55 -41.03
CA LEU A 48 66.37 33.13 -39.69
C LEU A 48 67.48 34.19 -39.55
N GLY A 49 68.13 34.59 -40.65
CA GLY A 49 69.04 35.74 -40.69
C GLY A 49 70.39 35.54 -39.98
N GLY A 50 70.71 34.31 -39.56
CA GLY A 50 71.97 34.01 -38.89
C GLY A 50 73.05 33.51 -39.86
N THR A 51 74.29 33.96 -39.67
CA THR A 51 75.49 33.33 -40.25
C THR A 51 75.47 31.84 -39.93
N LEU A 52 75.60 30.99 -40.96
CA LEU A 52 75.61 29.53 -40.79
C LEU A 52 76.72 29.14 -39.79
N PRO A 53 76.39 28.42 -38.71
CA PRO A 53 77.41 27.96 -37.77
C PRO A 53 78.39 27.02 -38.49
N SER A 54 79.66 27.02 -38.07
CA SER A 54 80.69 26.19 -38.67
C SER A 54 80.28 24.70 -38.62
N SER A 55 80.70 23.92 -39.61
CA SER A 55 80.41 22.48 -39.68
C SER A 55 80.83 21.74 -38.39
N ILE A 56 81.85 22.24 -37.70
CA ILE A 56 82.32 21.77 -36.40
C ILE A 56 81.26 21.96 -35.32
N PHE A 57 80.58 23.11 -35.27
CA PHE A 57 79.49 23.35 -34.32
C PHE A 57 78.30 22.41 -34.58
N VAL A 58 77.96 22.18 -35.85
CA VAL A 58 76.86 21.27 -36.22
C VAL A 58 77.21 19.82 -35.82
N GLN A 59 78.45 19.38 -36.03
CA GLN A 59 78.90 18.07 -35.58
C GLN A 59 78.94 17.95 -34.05
N GLN A 60 79.42 18.97 -33.34
CA GLN A 60 79.40 18.98 -31.86
C GLN A 60 77.98 19.01 -31.28
N ALA A 61 77.07 19.75 -31.91
CA ALA A 61 75.65 19.74 -31.53
C ALA A 61 75.02 18.36 -31.78
N ARG A 62 75.40 17.67 -32.86
CA ARG A 62 74.94 16.30 -33.16
C ARG A 62 75.44 15.30 -32.14
N VAL A 63 76.72 15.37 -31.75
CA VAL A 63 77.29 14.51 -30.69
C VAL A 63 76.60 14.75 -29.35
N ARG A 64 76.40 16.02 -28.95
CA ARG A 64 75.71 16.37 -27.69
C ARG A 64 74.24 15.96 -27.69
N LEU A 65 73.57 16.00 -28.85
CA LEU A 65 72.17 15.57 -28.97
C LEU A 65 72.05 14.04 -28.88
N VAL A 66 72.98 13.30 -29.50
CA VAL A 66 73.03 11.83 -29.42
C VAL A 66 73.41 11.36 -28.01
N GLU A 67 74.35 12.05 -27.33
CA GLU A 67 74.64 11.80 -25.92
C GLU A 67 73.41 12.04 -25.02
N ARG A 68 72.61 13.08 -25.30
CA ARG A 68 71.36 13.33 -24.54
C ARG A 68 70.24 12.32 -24.81
N ILE A 69 70.24 11.69 -25.98
CA ILE A 69 69.22 10.69 -26.36
C ILE A 69 69.61 9.29 -25.86
N ASN A 70 70.91 9.01 -25.72
CA ASN A 70 71.43 7.71 -25.26
C ASN A 70 71.87 7.67 -23.78
N THR A 71 71.76 8.76 -23.01
CA THR A 71 71.82 8.63 -21.55
C THR A 71 70.53 8.00 -21.05
N PRO A 72 70.52 6.77 -20.49
CA PRO A 72 69.36 6.24 -19.81
C PRO A 72 69.05 7.20 -18.65
N SER A 73 68.01 8.01 -18.78
CA SER A 73 67.56 8.87 -17.70
C SER A 73 67.23 7.97 -16.51
N PRO A 74 67.69 8.29 -15.28
CA PRO A 74 67.47 7.44 -14.14
C PRO A 74 65.96 7.32 -13.91
N VAL A 75 65.48 6.09 -13.93
CA VAL A 75 64.09 5.63 -13.73
C VAL A 75 63.43 6.26 -12.49
N LEU A 76 64.21 6.85 -11.58
CA LEU A 76 63.78 7.56 -10.37
C LEU A 76 62.81 8.74 -10.60
N HIS A 77 62.93 9.55 -11.65
CA HIS A 77 62.00 10.68 -11.85
C HIS A 77 60.65 10.22 -12.42
N GLY A 78 60.66 9.24 -13.33
CA GLY A 78 59.44 8.56 -13.77
C GLY A 78 58.76 7.84 -12.61
N PHE A 79 59.53 7.18 -11.75
CA PHE A 79 59.02 6.49 -10.56
C PHE A 79 58.47 7.46 -9.50
N LEU A 80 59.09 8.62 -9.29
CA LEU A 80 58.57 9.66 -8.38
C LEU A 80 57.31 10.33 -8.93
N PHE A 81 57.25 10.59 -10.24
CA PHE A 81 56.05 11.12 -10.88
C PHE A 81 54.91 10.09 -10.82
N LEU A 82 55.19 8.81 -11.11
CA LEU A 82 54.23 7.72 -10.99
C LEU A 82 53.77 7.52 -9.54
N LYS A 83 54.67 7.65 -8.55
CA LYS A 83 54.32 7.62 -7.12
C LYS A 83 53.44 8.80 -6.71
N ARG A 84 53.71 10.01 -7.20
CA ARG A 84 52.88 11.19 -6.93
C ARG A 84 51.52 11.09 -7.62
N LEU A 85 51.48 10.57 -8.84
CA LEU A 85 50.24 10.35 -9.58
C LEU A 85 49.42 9.25 -8.93
N ALA A 86 50.04 8.14 -8.53
CA ALA A 86 49.42 7.05 -7.78
C ALA A 86 48.95 7.48 -6.37
N ALA A 87 49.73 8.30 -5.65
CA ALA A 87 49.31 8.84 -4.37
C ALA A 87 48.18 9.88 -4.53
N SER A 88 48.22 10.70 -5.58
CA SER A 88 47.15 11.64 -5.92
C SER A 88 45.89 10.90 -6.32
N THR A 89 45.95 9.87 -7.16
CA THR A 89 44.79 9.05 -7.45
C THR A 89 44.35 8.30 -6.21
N LEU A 90 45.24 7.75 -5.39
CA LEU A 90 44.84 7.08 -4.15
C LEU A 90 44.14 8.03 -3.18
N VAL A 91 44.64 9.25 -2.99
CA VAL A 91 44.00 10.28 -2.15
C VAL A 91 42.69 10.77 -2.76
N MET A 92 42.63 10.96 -4.08
CA MET A 92 41.40 11.35 -4.75
C MET A 92 40.37 10.21 -4.71
N THR A 93 40.80 8.96 -4.91
CA THR A 93 39.98 7.76 -4.76
C THR A 93 39.56 7.61 -3.31
N LEU A 94 40.41 7.84 -2.32
CA LEU A 94 40.08 7.81 -0.89
C LEU A 94 39.15 8.95 -0.50
N ALA A 95 39.31 10.15 -1.06
CA ALA A 95 38.43 11.29 -0.81
C ALA A 95 37.07 11.08 -1.47
N VAL A 96 37.04 10.54 -2.69
CA VAL A 96 35.82 10.19 -3.42
C VAL A 96 35.14 8.98 -2.78
N THR A 97 35.87 7.95 -2.36
CA THR A 97 35.29 6.81 -1.63
C THR A 97 34.85 7.22 -0.23
N SER A 98 35.65 7.99 0.51
CA SER A 98 35.25 8.59 1.80
C SER A 98 33.96 9.38 1.63
N THR A 99 33.87 10.29 0.68
CA THR A 99 32.62 11.06 0.47
C THR A 99 31.48 10.18 -0.05
N LEU A 100 31.71 9.19 -0.90
CA LEU A 100 30.66 8.29 -1.39
C LEU A 100 30.16 7.27 -0.35
N PHE A 101 31.00 6.90 0.63
CA PHE A 101 30.68 5.92 1.69
C PHE A 101 30.27 6.55 3.02
N TYR A 102 30.73 7.77 3.36
CA TYR A 102 30.28 8.50 4.56
C TYR A 102 29.00 9.32 4.33
N VAL A 103 28.64 9.62 3.08
CA VAL A 103 27.40 10.36 2.77
C VAL A 103 26.18 9.44 2.67
N ASP A 104 26.36 8.11 2.68
CA ASP A 104 25.24 7.21 3.01
C ASP A 104 24.96 7.41 4.51
N GLY A 105 24.04 8.35 4.75
CA GLY A 105 23.65 8.81 6.07
C GLY A 105 23.44 7.62 6.99
N ARG A 106 24.06 7.68 8.16
CA ARG A 106 23.66 6.85 9.30
C ARG A 106 22.14 6.85 9.31
N GLN A 107 21.53 5.67 9.18
CA GLN A 107 20.09 5.57 9.40
C GLN A 107 19.85 6.19 10.76
N VAL A 108 19.19 7.34 10.76
CA VAL A 108 18.77 7.98 12.00
C VAL A 108 17.71 7.02 12.51
N VAL A 109 18.12 6.11 13.39
CA VAL A 109 17.19 5.30 14.17
C VAL A 109 16.45 6.32 15.02
N ASN A 110 15.28 6.72 14.54
CA ASN A 110 14.44 7.67 15.28
C ASN A 110 14.07 6.98 16.59
N ALA A 111 14.42 7.61 17.71
CA ALA A 111 14.21 7.08 19.07
C ALA A 111 12.74 7.02 19.51
N SER A 112 11.78 6.92 18.57
CA SER A 112 10.35 6.80 18.87
C SER A 112 9.81 5.40 18.60
N GLU A 113 10.65 4.37 18.66
CA GLU A 113 10.23 2.96 18.50
C GLU A 113 9.69 2.35 19.80
N ASP A 114 9.74 3.06 20.92
CA ASP A 114 9.27 2.54 22.20
C ASP A 114 7.76 2.72 22.36
N THR A 115 7.10 1.75 23.00
CA THR A 115 5.69 1.90 23.40
C THR A 115 5.62 2.69 24.70
N TYR A 116 4.81 3.75 24.73
CA TYR A 116 4.71 4.62 25.91
C TYR A 116 3.30 5.14 26.14
N LEU A 117 3.03 5.49 27.40
CA LEU A 117 1.82 6.15 27.88
C LEU A 117 2.09 7.65 27.98
N GLU A 118 1.15 8.47 27.51
CA GLU A 118 1.10 9.92 27.66
C GLU A 118 -0.17 10.30 28.42
N VAL A 119 -0.03 11.10 29.47
CA VAL A 119 -1.15 11.59 30.28
C VAL A 119 -1.61 12.94 29.73
N THR A 120 -2.83 13.01 29.21
CA THR A 120 -3.37 14.24 28.62
C THR A 120 -4.22 15.02 29.61
N ALA A 121 -4.87 14.36 30.57
CA ALA A 121 -5.62 15.00 31.64
C ALA A 121 -5.75 14.11 32.89
N GLY A 122 -5.88 14.74 34.06
CA GLY A 122 -6.19 14.07 35.32
C GLY A 122 -5.10 13.13 35.84
N ASN A 123 -5.47 12.20 36.72
CA ASN A 123 -4.56 11.22 37.29
C ASN A 123 -4.64 9.89 36.54
N VAL A 124 -3.48 9.38 36.15
CA VAL A 124 -3.35 8.06 35.52
C VAL A 124 -2.38 7.24 36.34
N HIS A 125 -2.75 6.00 36.60
CA HIS A 125 -1.96 5.08 37.39
C HIS A 125 -1.45 3.94 36.51
N ILE A 126 -0.22 3.52 36.75
CA ILE A 126 0.36 2.32 36.15
C ILE A 126 0.77 1.35 37.24
N LYS A 127 0.44 0.07 37.05
CA LYS A 127 0.93 -1.03 37.84
C LYS A 127 1.79 -1.89 36.93
N ARG A 128 3.10 -1.84 37.16
CA ARG A 128 4.08 -2.58 36.36
C ARG A 128 3.96 -4.09 36.56
N ALA A 129 4.28 -4.88 35.54
CA ALA A 129 4.23 -6.34 35.63
C ALA A 129 5.09 -6.91 36.79
N ASP A 130 6.22 -6.27 37.09
CA ASP A 130 7.17 -6.64 38.13
C ASP A 130 6.82 -6.10 39.52
N ARG A 131 5.76 -5.28 39.65
CA ARG A 131 5.39 -4.60 40.90
C ARG A 131 3.91 -4.73 41.23
N LEU A 132 3.61 -4.80 42.52
CA LEU A 132 2.24 -4.88 43.00
C LEU A 132 1.61 -3.52 43.33
N ILE A 133 2.37 -2.43 43.19
CA ILE A 133 1.98 -1.07 43.61
C ILE A 133 1.53 -0.28 42.37
N TRP A 134 0.54 0.58 42.57
CA TRP A 134 0.11 1.57 41.58
C TRP A 134 0.94 2.84 41.71
N ASP A 135 1.67 3.18 40.66
CA ASP A 135 2.44 4.41 40.56
C ASP A 135 1.63 5.46 39.78
N VAL A 136 1.63 6.71 40.24
CA VAL A 136 1.01 7.83 39.50
C VAL A 136 1.94 8.24 38.37
N VAL A 137 1.42 8.33 37.15
CA VAL A 137 2.16 8.77 35.97
C VAL A 137 2.03 10.28 35.84
N GLY A 138 3.17 10.97 35.77
CA GLY A 138 3.20 12.44 35.72
C GLY A 138 2.87 13.01 34.34
N VAL A 139 3.69 12.67 33.33
CA VAL A 139 3.52 13.16 31.94
C VAL A 139 3.56 11.98 30.97
N SER A 140 4.62 11.17 31.06
CA SER A 140 4.75 9.96 30.27
C SER A 140 5.42 8.83 31.04
N ALA A 141 5.20 7.61 30.58
CA ALA A 141 5.86 6.41 31.08
C ALA A 141 6.03 5.40 29.93
N GLU A 142 7.23 4.87 29.75
CA GLU A 142 7.47 3.71 28.86
C GLU A 142 6.61 2.54 29.33
N LEU A 143 6.12 1.69 28.42
CA LEU A 143 5.26 0.55 28.73
C LEU A 143 5.92 -0.77 28.34
N SER A 144 5.60 -1.83 29.09
CA SER A 144 6.03 -3.19 28.79
C SER A 144 4.85 -4.16 28.84
N ALA A 145 5.02 -5.35 28.25
CA ALA A 145 4.02 -6.40 28.35
C ALA A 145 3.79 -6.80 29.82
N GLY A 146 2.52 -6.94 30.20
CA GLY A 146 2.05 -7.19 31.56
C GLY A 146 1.70 -5.92 32.36
N ASP A 147 2.00 -4.72 31.86
CA ASP A 147 1.66 -3.48 32.56
C ASP A 147 0.15 -3.23 32.54
N LEU A 148 -0.39 -2.78 33.67
CA LEU A 148 -1.80 -2.45 33.85
C LEU A 148 -1.95 -0.94 34.05
N ILE A 149 -2.78 -0.30 33.24
CA ILE A 149 -3.04 1.14 33.25
C ILE A 149 -4.45 1.36 33.79
N ARG A 150 -4.60 2.33 34.69
CA ARG A 150 -5.90 2.78 35.19
C ARG A 150 -6.02 4.29 35.05
N VAL A 151 -7.08 4.73 34.38
CA VAL A 151 -7.43 6.14 34.17
C VAL A 151 -8.59 6.46 35.09
N ASP A 152 -8.44 7.49 35.93
CA ASP A 152 -9.50 7.95 36.83
C ASP A 152 -10.69 8.55 36.06
N GLU A 153 -11.80 8.88 36.73
CA GLU A 153 -13.06 9.32 36.10
C GLU A 153 -12.91 10.59 35.24
N ASP A 154 -12.19 11.59 35.73
CA ASP A 154 -11.96 12.87 35.05
C ASP A 154 -10.58 12.93 34.34
N ALA A 155 -10.00 11.77 34.05
CA ALA A 155 -8.68 11.64 33.45
C ALA A 155 -8.75 11.12 32.00
N ALA A 156 -7.67 11.35 31.25
CA ALA A 156 -7.50 10.86 29.90
C ALA A 156 -6.01 10.55 29.64
N ALA A 157 -5.77 9.55 28.80
CA ALA A 157 -4.42 9.15 28.43
C ALA A 157 -4.37 8.65 26.99
N ILE A 158 -3.19 8.68 26.38
CA ILE A 158 -2.92 8.11 25.06
C ILE A 158 -1.80 7.09 25.22
N VAL A 159 -2.00 5.89 24.68
CA VAL A 159 -0.96 4.88 24.53
C VAL A 159 -0.48 4.93 23.09
N HIS A 160 0.80 5.25 22.93
CA HIS A 160 1.50 5.24 21.64
C HIS A 160 2.26 3.94 21.51
N PHE A 161 1.98 3.17 20.46
CA PHE A 161 2.69 1.92 20.17
C PHE A 161 3.82 2.13 19.16
N PHE A 162 4.73 1.15 19.14
CA PHE A 162 5.91 1.16 18.27
C PHE A 162 5.57 1.14 16.76
N ASP A 163 4.34 0.79 16.39
CA ASP A 163 3.85 0.73 15.00
C ASP A 163 3.07 1.98 14.58
N ASP A 164 3.15 3.06 15.36
CA ASP A 164 2.38 4.30 15.23
C ASP A 164 0.86 4.14 15.49
N THR A 165 0.41 2.97 15.99
CA THR A 165 -0.95 2.81 16.52
C THR A 165 -1.13 3.68 17.76
N GLU A 166 -2.29 4.33 17.86
CA GLU A 166 -2.70 5.10 19.04
C GLU A 166 -3.92 4.45 19.69
N LEU A 167 -3.91 4.39 21.02
CA LEU A 167 -5.06 4.01 21.83
C LEU A 167 -5.32 5.09 22.88
N ARG A 168 -6.42 5.82 22.74
CA ARG A 168 -6.82 6.91 23.63
C ARG A 168 -7.83 6.40 24.65
N LEU A 169 -7.44 6.45 25.92
CA LEU A 169 -8.23 5.99 27.06
C LEU A 169 -9.06 7.14 27.62
N GLY A 170 -10.37 6.93 27.70
CA GLY A 170 -11.29 7.80 28.43
C GLY A 170 -11.30 7.53 29.93
N GLY A 171 -12.14 8.28 30.64
CA GLY A 171 -12.29 8.15 32.09
C GLY A 171 -12.75 6.76 32.53
N ASN A 172 -12.33 6.35 33.74
CA ASN A 172 -12.60 5.02 34.32
C ASN A 172 -12.07 3.84 33.49
N ALA A 173 -11.12 4.07 32.59
CA ALA A 173 -10.55 2.99 31.79
C ALA A 173 -9.54 2.15 32.58
N THR A 174 -9.58 0.84 32.39
CA THR A 174 -8.55 -0.09 32.89
C THR A 174 -8.07 -0.97 31.74
N LEU A 175 -6.80 -0.80 31.36
CA LEU A 175 -6.18 -1.45 30.20
C LEU A 175 -4.97 -2.30 30.66
N LEU A 176 -4.92 -3.56 30.24
CA LEU A 176 -3.75 -4.42 30.38
C LEU A 176 -3.01 -4.49 29.04
N ILE A 177 -1.70 -4.25 29.05
CA ILE A 177 -0.83 -4.52 27.91
C ILE A 177 -0.53 -6.02 27.93
N GLY A 178 -1.15 -6.80 27.05
CA GLY A 178 -0.99 -8.25 27.03
C GLY A 178 0.31 -8.68 26.35
N ARG A 179 0.55 -8.17 25.13
CA ARG A 179 1.68 -8.55 24.29
C ARG A 179 2.18 -7.36 23.48
N LEU A 180 3.50 -7.22 23.41
CA LEU A 180 4.22 -6.26 22.58
C LEU A 180 5.40 -7.00 21.94
N GLU A 181 5.18 -7.58 20.76
CA GLU A 181 6.23 -8.30 20.02
C GLU A 181 6.57 -7.52 18.75
N SER A 182 7.72 -6.83 18.70
CA SER A 182 8.22 -6.22 17.47
C SER A 182 9.05 -7.21 16.66
N SER A 183 8.85 -7.27 15.34
CA SER A 183 9.68 -8.08 14.46
C SER A 183 11.04 -7.41 14.24
N PRO A 184 12.18 -8.05 14.55
CA PRO A 184 13.50 -7.47 14.32
C PRO A 184 13.82 -7.28 12.82
N ALA A 185 13.13 -7.99 11.94
CA ALA A 185 13.30 -7.86 10.49
C ALA A 185 12.58 -6.62 9.92
N PHE A 186 11.58 -6.09 10.64
CA PHE A 186 10.74 -4.99 10.17
C PHE A 186 10.46 -4.03 11.31
N THR A 187 11.18 -2.91 11.31
CA THR A 187 10.90 -1.78 12.19
C THR A 187 9.44 -1.36 12.01
N ARG A 188 8.70 -1.22 13.11
CA ARG A 188 7.25 -0.89 13.14
C ARG A 188 6.30 -1.96 12.59
N GLN A 189 6.63 -3.24 12.76
CA GLN A 189 5.69 -4.34 12.59
C GLN A 189 5.75 -5.26 13.79
N GLY A 190 4.61 -5.75 14.25
CA GLY A 190 4.56 -6.59 15.43
C GLY A 190 3.16 -6.90 15.92
N ASN A 191 3.11 -7.77 16.92
CA ASN A 191 1.86 -8.23 17.51
C ASN A 191 1.58 -7.36 18.74
N ILE A 192 0.53 -6.55 18.66
CA ILE A 192 0.04 -5.76 19.80
C ILE A 192 -1.26 -6.39 20.28
N GLU A 193 -1.24 -6.87 21.52
CA GLU A 193 -2.41 -7.42 22.19
C GLU A 193 -2.66 -6.62 23.46
N VAL A 194 -3.84 -6.01 23.57
CA VAL A 194 -4.27 -5.28 24.77
C VAL A 194 -5.61 -5.81 25.26
N SER A 195 -5.85 -5.72 26.57
CA SER A 195 -7.13 -6.09 27.16
C SER A 195 -7.78 -4.90 27.87
N LEU A 196 -8.94 -4.46 27.38
CA LEU A 196 -9.75 -3.43 28.03
C LEU A 196 -10.76 -4.09 28.98
N HIS A 197 -10.56 -3.91 30.28
CA HIS A 197 -11.40 -4.51 31.32
C HIS A 197 -12.65 -3.68 31.63
N GLN A 198 -12.50 -2.34 31.61
CA GLN A 198 -13.56 -1.37 31.90
C GLN A 198 -13.23 -0.05 31.20
N GLY A 199 -14.26 0.73 30.89
CA GLY A 199 -14.16 2.12 30.42
C GLY A 199 -14.35 2.26 28.91
N GLN A 200 -13.77 3.31 28.34
CA GLN A 200 -13.90 3.65 26.93
C GLN A 200 -12.52 3.78 26.26
N ALA A 201 -12.33 3.00 25.21
CA ALA A 201 -11.28 2.95 24.20
C ALA A 201 -11.56 3.79 22.93
N TRP A 202 -10.70 4.71 22.48
CA TRP A 202 -10.59 5.02 21.05
C TRP A 202 -9.32 4.40 20.51
N VAL A 203 -9.39 3.71 19.38
CA VAL A 203 -8.23 3.06 18.76
C VAL A 203 -8.10 3.53 17.33
N GLN A 204 -6.89 3.95 16.97
CA GLN A 204 -6.51 4.27 15.60
C GLN A 204 -5.29 3.41 15.22
N THR A 205 -5.50 2.44 14.34
CA THR A 205 -4.44 1.56 13.83
C THR A 205 -4.04 1.97 12.43
N LEU A 206 -2.76 1.80 12.10
CA LEU A 206 -2.18 2.26 10.83
C LEU A 206 -1.42 1.17 10.06
N SER A 207 -1.51 -0.08 10.52
CA SER A 207 -0.89 -1.20 9.81
C SER A 207 -1.55 -1.42 8.44
N VAL A 208 -0.75 -1.33 7.38
CA VAL A 208 -1.20 -1.45 5.97
C VAL A 208 -1.04 -2.88 5.44
N ASP A 209 -0.35 -3.76 6.17
CA ASP A 209 -0.02 -5.09 5.68
C ASP A 209 -0.84 -6.18 6.37
N ASP A 210 -1.65 -6.88 5.58
CA ASP A 210 -2.51 -7.98 6.03
C ASP A 210 -1.72 -9.22 6.48
N HIS A 211 -0.43 -9.32 6.13
CA HIS A 211 0.42 -10.46 6.46
C HIS A 211 1.07 -10.38 7.85
N PHE A 212 1.17 -9.17 8.41
CA PHE A 212 1.74 -8.97 9.75
C PHE A 212 0.63 -8.82 10.78
N ALA A 213 0.87 -9.31 11.99
CA ALA A 213 -0.21 -9.41 12.97
C ALA A 213 -0.85 -8.06 13.25
N GLY A 214 -2.18 -8.06 13.20
CA GLY A 214 -2.96 -6.89 13.49
C GLY A 214 -2.96 -6.53 14.97
N PHE A 215 -3.46 -5.33 15.23
CA PHE A 215 -3.79 -4.91 16.57
C PHE A 215 -4.97 -5.74 17.08
N THR A 216 -4.79 -6.34 18.26
CA THR A 216 -5.80 -7.19 18.91
C THR A 216 -6.22 -6.54 20.22
N LEU A 217 -7.50 -6.18 20.35
CA LEU A 217 -8.08 -5.68 21.58
C LEU A 217 -9.08 -6.69 22.12
N VAL A 218 -8.78 -7.17 23.32
CA VAL A 218 -9.60 -8.14 24.05
C VAL A 218 -10.44 -7.39 25.09
N THR A 219 -11.70 -7.77 25.22
CA THR A 219 -12.56 -7.40 26.34
C THR A 219 -13.08 -8.69 26.98
N ARG A 220 -13.98 -8.58 27.95
CA ARG A 220 -14.59 -9.75 28.58
C ARG A 220 -15.33 -10.65 27.59
N ASP A 221 -16.03 -10.08 26.61
CA ASP A 221 -16.95 -10.78 25.72
C ASP A 221 -16.54 -10.75 24.24
N LEU A 222 -15.53 -9.96 23.90
CA LEU A 222 -15.04 -9.78 22.53
C LEU A 222 -13.53 -9.86 22.40
N ILE A 223 -13.10 -10.34 21.24
CA ILE A 223 -11.79 -10.08 20.64
C ILE A 223 -12.04 -9.23 19.38
N VAL A 224 -11.37 -8.09 19.32
CA VAL A 224 -11.42 -7.14 18.21
C VAL A 224 -10.08 -7.19 17.49
N ASN A 225 -10.09 -7.65 16.25
CA ASN A 225 -8.89 -7.66 15.39
C ASN A 225 -9.07 -6.61 14.31
N THR A 226 -8.04 -5.83 14.06
CA THR A 226 -8.13 -4.80 13.04
C THR A 226 -6.81 -4.46 12.36
N LEU A 227 -6.93 -3.88 11.16
CA LEU A 227 -5.88 -3.36 10.32
C LEU A 227 -6.35 -2.01 9.78
N ASN A 228 -5.50 -0.99 9.87
CA ASN A 228 -5.74 0.37 9.38
C ASN A 228 -7.11 0.97 9.75
N SER A 229 -7.63 0.81 10.97
CA SER A 229 -8.98 1.27 11.34
C SER A 229 -8.99 2.32 12.43
N SER A 230 -10.10 3.06 12.50
CA SER A 230 -10.44 3.90 13.65
C SER A 230 -11.75 3.39 14.24
N PHE A 231 -11.75 3.06 15.54
CA PHE A 231 -12.96 2.60 16.23
C PHE A 231 -12.99 3.00 17.71
N ASP A 232 -14.20 3.20 18.23
CA ASP A 232 -14.50 3.37 19.64
C ASP A 232 -14.97 2.04 20.24
N ILE A 233 -14.54 1.73 21.45
CA ILE A 233 -15.02 0.58 22.21
C ILE A 233 -15.32 0.97 23.65
N ALA A 234 -16.52 0.66 24.11
CA ALA A 234 -16.92 0.86 25.50
C ALA A 234 -17.26 -0.46 26.16
N THR A 235 -16.73 -0.69 27.37
CA THR A 235 -16.98 -1.92 28.14
C THR A 235 -17.22 -1.63 29.61
N SER A 236 -18.09 -2.43 30.23
CA SER A 236 -18.49 -2.30 31.63
C SER A 236 -18.79 -3.68 32.22
N TRP A 237 -18.61 -3.82 33.54
CA TRP A 237 -18.87 -5.08 34.24
C TRP A 237 -20.29 -5.61 34.05
N ASN A 238 -21.28 -4.72 33.91
CA ASN A 238 -22.69 -5.11 33.88
C ASN A 238 -23.35 -4.97 32.51
N GLN A 239 -22.59 -4.56 31.49
CA GLN A 239 -23.11 -4.35 30.14
C GLN A 239 -22.24 -5.08 29.11
N PRO A 240 -22.80 -5.51 27.97
CA PRO A 240 -22.00 -6.05 26.87
C PRO A 240 -21.07 -4.97 26.32
N SER A 241 -19.91 -5.38 25.80
CA SER A 241 -19.02 -4.44 25.13
C SER A 241 -19.68 -3.90 23.86
N VAL A 242 -19.52 -2.61 23.59
CA VAL A 242 -20.06 -1.94 22.41
C VAL A 242 -18.90 -1.45 21.56
N VAL A 243 -18.84 -1.89 20.30
CA VAL A 243 -17.82 -1.45 19.35
C VAL A 243 -18.47 -0.57 18.29
N ARG A 244 -17.83 0.56 17.98
CA ARG A 244 -18.24 1.56 17.01
C ARG A 244 -17.11 1.79 16.01
N ALA A 245 -17.19 1.22 14.82
CA ALA A 245 -16.17 1.40 13.78
C ALA A 245 -16.47 2.67 12.98
N PHE A 246 -15.49 3.57 12.86
CA PHE A 246 -15.58 4.84 12.14
C PHE A 246 -14.84 4.82 10.81
N LYS A 247 -13.73 4.10 10.72
CA LYS A 247 -12.91 3.98 9.50
C LYS A 247 -12.47 2.53 9.30
N ASN A 248 -12.57 2.04 8.06
CA ASN A 248 -12.12 0.70 7.65
C ASN A 248 -12.69 -0.44 8.53
N ASN A 249 -11.91 -1.49 8.67
CA ASN A 249 -12.38 -2.84 8.90
C ASN A 249 -12.11 -3.27 10.32
N VAL A 250 -13.17 -3.69 11.01
CA VAL A 250 -13.04 -4.27 12.34
C VAL A 250 -13.60 -5.68 12.30
N THR A 251 -12.79 -6.65 12.69
CA THR A 251 -13.18 -8.04 12.81
C THR A 251 -13.53 -8.33 14.26
N LEU A 252 -14.77 -8.78 14.49
CA LEU A 252 -15.28 -9.06 15.83
C LEU A 252 -15.47 -10.55 16.04
N ASN A 253 -14.78 -11.10 17.04
CA ASN A 253 -14.89 -12.48 17.46
C ASN A 253 -15.44 -12.52 18.89
N THR A 254 -16.52 -13.28 19.14
CA THR A 254 -17.01 -13.42 20.53
C THR A 254 -16.23 -14.48 21.29
N LEU A 255 -16.00 -14.22 22.57
CA LEU A 255 -15.39 -15.17 23.50
C LEU A 255 -16.39 -16.20 24.06
N HIS A 256 -17.69 -16.05 23.76
CA HIS A 256 -18.71 -16.95 24.29
C HIS A 256 -18.59 -18.33 23.61
N PRO A 257 -18.45 -19.43 24.36
CA PRO A 257 -18.16 -20.76 23.81
C PRO A 257 -19.22 -21.25 22.80
N ASP A 258 -20.49 -20.88 23.03
CA ASP A 258 -21.60 -21.24 22.15
C ASP A 258 -21.71 -20.37 20.88
N LEU A 259 -20.95 -19.27 20.79
CA LEU A 259 -21.03 -18.25 19.75
C LEU A 259 -19.65 -17.94 19.14
N ARG A 260 -18.79 -18.97 18.98
CA ARG A 260 -17.57 -18.88 18.15
C ARG A 260 -17.95 -18.68 16.67
N GLU A 261 -18.50 -17.53 16.37
CA GLU A 261 -18.87 -17.05 15.06
C GLU A 261 -18.18 -15.69 14.92
N VAL A 262 -17.44 -15.51 13.83
CA VAL A 262 -16.96 -14.19 13.40
C VAL A 262 -18.22 -13.38 13.14
N ILE A 263 -18.52 -12.40 14.01
CA ILE A 263 -19.77 -11.65 13.90
C ILE A 263 -19.78 -10.83 12.60
N SER A 264 -18.61 -10.36 12.17
CA SER A 264 -18.46 -9.53 10.98
C SER A 264 -16.99 -9.16 10.75
N THR A 265 -16.58 -9.14 9.48
CA THR A 265 -15.53 -8.27 8.96
C THR A 265 -16.25 -7.05 8.38
N PHE A 266 -16.19 -5.91 9.05
CA PHE A 266 -16.41 -4.63 8.35
C PHE A 266 -15.21 -4.43 7.43
N PRO A 267 -15.34 -3.90 6.20
CA PRO A 267 -15.90 -2.61 5.83
C PRO A 267 -17.30 -2.82 5.34
N LEU A 268 -18.16 -1.84 5.49
CA LEU A 268 -19.04 -1.59 4.37
C LEU A 268 -18.35 -0.50 3.55
N PRO A 269 -18.41 -0.56 2.21
CA PRO A 269 -18.06 0.61 1.42
C PRO A 269 -18.88 1.81 1.93
N ASN A 270 -18.33 3.03 1.81
CA ASN A 270 -18.93 4.33 2.21
C ASN A 270 -18.59 4.94 3.58
N ASP A 271 -17.51 4.58 4.29
CA ASP A 271 -17.23 5.20 5.61
C ASP A 271 -18.46 5.13 6.56
N ARG A 272 -19.35 4.15 6.34
CA ARG A 272 -20.56 4.02 7.15
C ARG A 272 -20.09 3.50 8.48
N GLU A 273 -20.44 4.23 9.52
CA GLU A 273 -19.99 3.89 10.84
C GLU A 273 -20.98 2.89 11.46
N PHE A 274 -20.48 1.80 12.04
CA PHE A 274 -21.32 0.71 12.57
C PHE A 274 -21.14 0.55 14.06
N LYS A 275 -22.25 0.23 14.73
CA LYS A 275 -22.32 -0.16 16.12
C LYS A 275 -22.66 -1.65 16.22
N ALA A 276 -21.79 -2.41 16.86
CA ALA A 276 -22.01 -3.82 17.14
C ALA A 276 -22.24 -4.06 18.64
N ILE A 277 -23.30 -4.80 18.98
CA ILE A 277 -23.58 -5.28 20.34
C ILE A 277 -23.59 -6.82 20.31
N PRO A 278 -22.50 -7.48 20.73
CA PRO A 278 -22.23 -8.90 20.50
C PRO A 278 -23.28 -9.82 21.10
N SER A 279 -23.70 -9.54 22.33
CA SER A 279 -24.70 -10.31 23.07
C SER A 279 -26.06 -10.38 22.35
N SER A 280 -26.33 -9.43 21.45
CA SER A 280 -27.57 -9.35 20.70
C SER A 280 -27.46 -9.78 19.24
N LYS A 281 -26.24 -10.01 18.72
CA LYS A 281 -25.94 -10.13 17.28
C LYS A 281 -26.55 -9.01 16.43
N ASN A 282 -26.84 -7.85 17.03
CA ASN A 282 -27.35 -6.70 16.32
C ASN A 282 -26.18 -5.82 15.89
N ILE A 283 -26.11 -5.59 14.60
CA ILE A 283 -25.29 -4.56 13.97
C ILE A 283 -26.27 -3.47 13.55
N SER A 284 -26.06 -2.26 14.05
CA SER A 284 -26.84 -1.07 13.68
C SER A 284 -25.91 0.01 13.14
N LEU A 285 -26.43 0.91 12.32
CA LEU A 285 -25.71 2.13 11.95
C LEU A 285 -25.49 3.00 13.19
N ILE A 286 -24.34 3.67 13.27
CA ILE A 286 -24.12 4.72 14.28
C ILE A 286 -25.14 5.83 14.03
N THR A 287 -25.76 6.27 15.11
CA THR A 287 -26.73 7.37 15.05
C THR A 287 -26.01 8.72 14.96
N GLU A 288 -26.63 9.72 14.32
CA GLU A 288 -26.05 11.07 14.23
C GLU A 288 -25.70 11.64 15.63
N ALA A 289 -26.53 11.37 16.63
CA ALA A 289 -26.28 11.77 18.02
C ALA A 289 -25.01 11.15 18.62
N GLU A 290 -24.66 9.92 18.23
CA GLU A 290 -23.42 9.27 18.67
C GLU A 290 -22.21 9.86 17.92
N ARG A 291 -22.36 10.14 16.63
CA ARG A 291 -21.32 10.75 15.78
C ARG A 291 -20.94 12.15 16.25
N VAL A 292 -21.92 12.96 16.64
CA VAL A 292 -21.69 14.34 17.13
C VAL A 292 -21.37 14.41 18.62
N SER A 293 -21.13 13.27 19.28
CA SER A 293 -20.69 13.30 20.67
C SER A 293 -19.30 13.95 20.78
N LEU A 294 -19.07 14.73 21.84
CA LEU A 294 -17.80 15.46 22.05
C LEU A 294 -16.58 14.51 22.03
N TRP A 295 -16.73 13.32 22.60
CA TRP A 295 -15.70 12.28 22.60
C TRP A 295 -15.32 11.85 21.18
N VAL A 296 -16.32 11.54 20.34
CA VAL A 296 -16.09 11.08 18.97
C VAL A 296 -15.48 12.18 18.12
N GLN A 297 -16.04 13.40 18.19
CA GLN A 297 -15.52 14.53 17.41
C GLN A 297 -14.07 14.87 17.78
N ALA A 298 -13.74 14.92 19.06
CA ALA A 298 -12.38 15.20 19.52
C ALA A 298 -11.38 14.12 19.04
N ASN A 299 -11.78 12.85 19.08
CA ASN A 299 -10.92 11.76 18.59
C ASN A 299 -10.77 11.76 17.08
N LEU A 300 -11.83 12.06 16.32
CA LEU A 300 -11.73 12.19 14.86
C LEU A 300 -10.80 13.34 14.46
N GLU A 301 -10.90 14.49 15.14
CA GLU A 301 -9.99 15.62 14.92
C GLU A 301 -8.53 15.26 15.27
N GLN A 302 -8.31 14.55 16.39
CA GLN A 302 -7.00 14.03 16.76
C GLN A 302 -6.48 13.01 15.74
N ASP A 303 -7.33 12.11 15.23
CA ASP A 303 -6.96 11.15 14.18
C ASP A 303 -6.48 11.87 12.91
N HIS A 304 -7.13 12.97 12.52
CA HIS A 304 -6.70 13.80 11.41
C HIS A 304 -5.33 14.45 11.67
N GLY A 305 -5.13 15.00 12.87
CA GLY A 305 -3.86 15.61 13.27
C GLY A 305 -2.70 14.60 13.30
N HIS A 306 -2.93 13.43 13.89
CA HIS A 306 -1.94 12.34 13.95
C HIS A 306 -1.58 11.85 12.56
N LEU A 307 -2.57 11.57 11.71
CA LEU A 307 -2.33 11.18 10.32
C LEU A 307 -1.53 12.24 9.55
N ALA A 308 -1.80 13.54 9.76
CA ALA A 308 -1.04 14.60 9.14
C ALA A 308 0.42 14.63 9.62
N LEU A 309 0.65 14.45 10.93
CA LEU A 309 1.99 14.38 11.51
C LEU A 309 2.78 13.18 10.96
N LEU A 310 2.16 12.01 10.90
CA LEU A 310 2.77 10.81 10.34
C LEU A 310 3.07 10.97 8.87
N ARG A 311 2.17 11.58 8.09
CA ARG A 311 2.44 11.89 6.68
C ARG A 311 3.63 12.81 6.51
N ALA A 312 3.71 13.87 7.30
CA ALA A 312 4.85 14.78 7.26
C ALA A 312 6.15 14.07 7.62
N ARG A 313 6.13 13.22 8.66
CA ARG A 313 7.29 12.43 9.10
C ARG A 313 7.72 11.43 8.02
N GLU A 314 6.78 10.68 7.44
CA GLU A 314 7.08 9.70 6.41
C GLU A 314 7.51 10.36 5.11
N PHE A 315 6.89 11.47 4.72
CA PHE A 315 7.36 12.27 3.60
C PHE A 315 8.79 12.78 3.82
N GLU A 316 9.13 13.25 5.03
CA GLU A 316 10.50 13.64 5.34
C GLU A 316 11.47 12.46 5.26
N ASN A 317 11.07 11.28 5.75
CA ASN A 317 11.87 10.05 5.64
C ASN A 317 12.08 9.66 4.17
N VAL A 318 11.03 9.69 3.35
CA VAL A 318 11.08 9.46 1.90
C VAL A 318 12.02 10.49 1.23
N HIS A 319 11.88 11.78 1.55
CA HIS A 319 12.72 12.84 1.01
C HIS A 319 14.20 12.64 1.36
N ARG A 320 14.51 12.29 2.60
CA ARG A 320 15.87 11.98 3.05
C ARG A 320 16.43 10.72 2.37
N ALA A 321 15.63 9.68 2.23
CA ALA A 321 16.03 8.41 1.62
C ALA A 321 16.34 8.55 0.12
N VAL A 322 15.63 9.43 -0.58
CA VAL A 322 15.86 9.69 -2.01
C VAL A 322 17.18 10.40 -2.26
N GLY A 323 17.54 11.36 -1.40
CA GLY A 323 18.71 12.21 -1.58
C GLY A 323 18.61 13.06 -2.85
N VAL A 324 19.51 12.83 -3.82
CA VAL A 324 19.57 13.61 -5.06
C VAL A 324 18.44 13.20 -6.01
N LEU A 325 17.66 14.19 -6.46
CA LEU A 325 16.50 14.02 -7.34
C LEU A 325 16.86 14.14 -8.84
N PRO A 326 16.03 13.55 -9.73
CA PRO A 326 16.13 13.77 -11.17
C PRO A 326 16.18 15.26 -11.57
N GLY A 327 17.12 15.61 -12.44
CA GLY A 327 17.36 16.98 -12.91
C GLY A 327 18.32 17.80 -12.03
N GLN A 328 18.73 17.30 -10.87
CA GLN A 328 19.80 17.93 -10.08
C GLN A 328 21.18 17.57 -10.66
N MET A 329 22.16 18.47 -10.48
CA MET A 329 23.52 18.35 -11.07
C MET A 329 24.23 17.03 -10.71
N LEU A 330 24.00 16.51 -9.51
CA LEU A 330 24.65 15.28 -9.01
C LEU A 330 23.87 13.99 -9.34
N TYR A 331 22.71 14.07 -9.99
CA TYR A 331 21.89 12.90 -10.29
C TYR A 331 22.60 11.87 -11.19
N PRO A 332 23.38 12.26 -12.23
CA PRO A 332 24.15 11.30 -13.01
C PRO A 332 25.17 10.50 -12.19
N ILE A 333 25.72 11.10 -11.11
CA ILE A 333 26.66 10.43 -10.20
C ILE A 333 25.92 9.40 -9.36
N LYS A 334 24.70 9.70 -8.89
CA LYS A 334 23.82 8.74 -8.22
C LYS A 334 23.53 7.52 -9.11
N LEU A 335 23.15 7.74 -10.37
CA LEU A 335 22.92 6.65 -11.33
C LEU A 335 24.19 5.82 -11.57
N ALA A 336 25.36 6.44 -11.65
CA ALA A 336 26.62 5.72 -11.77
C ALA A 336 26.90 4.85 -10.54
N LYS A 337 26.72 5.38 -9.32
CA LYS A 337 26.87 4.64 -8.06
C LYS A 337 25.95 3.42 -8.02
N GLU A 338 24.68 3.57 -8.37
CA GLU A 338 23.70 2.47 -8.38
C GLU A 338 24.06 1.38 -9.41
N ARG A 339 24.54 1.76 -10.60
CA ARG A 339 25.04 0.78 -11.60
C ARG A 339 26.27 0.03 -11.11
N PHE A 340 27.19 0.72 -10.43
CA PHE A 340 28.34 0.06 -9.80
C PHE A 340 27.92 -0.88 -8.68
N GLN A 341 26.94 -0.50 -7.86
CA GLN A 341 26.38 -1.39 -6.83
C GLN A 341 25.79 -2.65 -7.45
N LEU A 342 24.93 -2.52 -8.47
CA LEU A 342 24.38 -3.68 -9.19
C LEU A 342 25.48 -4.57 -9.79
N ALA A 343 26.52 -3.97 -10.39
CA ALA A 343 27.63 -4.73 -10.98
C ALA A 343 28.52 -5.45 -9.95
N LEU A 344 28.51 -5.00 -8.69
CA LEU A 344 29.27 -5.59 -7.58
C LEU A 344 28.44 -6.57 -6.73
N SER A 345 27.13 -6.67 -6.96
CA SER A 345 26.26 -7.65 -6.31
C SER A 345 26.34 -8.98 -7.04
N PHE A 346 27.25 -9.86 -6.59
CA PHE A 346 27.60 -11.11 -7.26
C PHE A 346 26.65 -12.28 -6.96
N ASP A 347 25.98 -12.27 -5.82
CA ASP A 347 25.00 -13.27 -5.42
C ASP A 347 23.60 -12.86 -5.90
N ALA A 348 22.78 -13.86 -6.25
CA ALA A 348 21.42 -13.63 -6.72
C ALA A 348 20.58 -12.86 -5.69
N ASN A 349 20.77 -13.15 -4.40
CA ASN A 349 20.00 -12.51 -3.33
C ASN A 349 20.40 -11.04 -3.14
N SER A 350 21.69 -10.70 -3.02
CA SER A 350 22.05 -9.27 -2.91
C SER A 350 21.84 -8.50 -4.19
N LEU A 351 21.92 -9.13 -5.38
CA LEU A 351 21.53 -8.49 -6.64
C LEU A 351 20.06 -8.09 -6.59
N THR A 352 19.20 -9.03 -6.19
CA THR A 352 17.75 -8.80 -6.02
C THR A 352 17.49 -7.72 -5.00
N GLN A 353 18.13 -7.78 -3.83
CA GLN A 353 17.99 -6.76 -2.79
C GLN A 353 18.42 -5.38 -3.29
N THR A 354 19.51 -5.31 -4.06
CA THR A 354 19.99 -4.06 -4.67
C THR A 354 18.98 -3.52 -5.68
N GLN A 355 18.37 -4.38 -6.50
CA GLN A 355 17.31 -4.00 -7.44
C GLN A 355 16.07 -3.49 -6.69
N ILE A 356 15.68 -4.14 -5.59
CA ILE A 356 14.58 -3.70 -4.72
C ILE A 356 14.86 -2.32 -4.14
N ASP A 357 16.07 -2.10 -3.62
CA ASP A 357 16.46 -0.80 -3.07
C ASP A 357 16.44 0.30 -4.13
N ILE A 358 16.85 -0.02 -5.37
CA ILE A 358 16.76 0.92 -6.50
C ILE A 358 15.29 1.18 -6.88
N ALA A 359 14.45 0.15 -6.95
CA ALA A 359 13.03 0.30 -7.24
C ALA A 359 12.37 1.22 -6.19
N ASN A 360 12.58 0.96 -4.91
CA ASN A 360 12.04 1.78 -3.82
C ASN A 360 12.56 3.22 -3.89
N LYS A 361 13.83 3.45 -4.24
CA LYS A 361 14.36 4.80 -4.49
C LYS A 361 13.63 5.51 -5.64
N ARG A 362 13.34 4.81 -6.75
CA ARG A 362 12.60 5.38 -7.89
C ARG A 362 11.15 5.72 -7.55
N LEU A 363 10.48 4.87 -6.78
CA LEU A 363 9.14 5.15 -6.28
C LEU A 363 9.15 6.39 -5.37
N ASN A 364 10.09 6.44 -4.43
CA ASN A 364 10.24 7.57 -3.51
C ASN A 364 10.61 8.88 -4.24
N GLU A 365 11.44 8.81 -5.28
CA GLU A 365 11.72 9.96 -6.16
C GLU A 365 10.44 10.48 -6.81
N ALA A 366 9.59 9.58 -7.33
CA ALA A 366 8.33 9.97 -7.93
C ALA A 366 7.40 10.65 -6.92
N ILE A 367 7.26 10.09 -5.72
CA ILE A 367 6.46 10.66 -4.62
C ILE A 367 6.94 12.09 -4.31
N VAL A 368 8.24 12.28 -4.10
CA VAL A 368 8.82 13.61 -3.81
C VAL A 368 8.64 14.59 -4.96
N LEU A 369 8.73 14.13 -6.21
CA LEU A 369 8.53 14.97 -7.39
C LEU A 369 7.06 15.37 -7.58
N LEU A 370 6.12 14.48 -7.26
CA LEU A 370 4.68 14.78 -7.28
C LEU A 370 4.32 15.84 -6.24
N GLU A 371 4.82 15.70 -5.01
CA GLU A 371 4.61 16.72 -3.96
C GLU A 371 5.21 18.08 -4.36
N LYS A 372 6.30 18.09 -5.15
CA LYS A 372 6.90 19.31 -5.72
C LYS A 372 6.18 19.82 -6.98
N GLY A 373 5.16 19.13 -7.46
CA GLY A 373 4.40 19.47 -8.67
C GLY A 373 5.12 19.16 -10.00
N ASP A 374 6.26 18.46 -9.99
CA ASP A 374 6.99 18.08 -11.20
C ASP A 374 6.49 16.74 -11.76
N GLN A 375 5.24 16.74 -12.25
CA GLN A 375 4.56 15.54 -12.73
C GLN A 375 5.32 14.80 -13.84
N LYS A 376 6.02 15.55 -14.72
CA LYS A 376 6.77 14.95 -15.82
C LYS A 376 7.93 14.10 -15.30
N LYS A 377 8.76 14.65 -14.40
CA LYS A 377 9.88 13.88 -13.84
C LYS A 377 9.37 12.78 -12.91
N ALA A 378 8.27 13.00 -12.19
CA ALA A 378 7.65 11.95 -11.41
C ALA A 378 7.28 10.75 -12.27
N TRP A 379 6.66 11.00 -13.44
CA TRP A 379 6.35 9.95 -14.41
C TRP A 379 7.60 9.23 -14.92
N GLU A 380 8.67 9.96 -15.23
CA GLU A 380 9.96 9.36 -15.62
C GLU A 380 10.52 8.43 -14.52
N SER A 381 10.41 8.82 -13.25
CA SER A 381 10.80 7.99 -12.10
C SER A 381 9.88 6.77 -11.92
N LEU A 382 8.56 6.88 -12.13
CA LEU A 382 7.63 5.75 -12.09
C LEU A 382 7.91 4.74 -13.21
N MET A 383 8.20 5.20 -14.43
CA MET A 383 8.60 4.31 -15.53
C MET A 383 9.93 3.60 -15.22
N ALA A 384 10.88 4.30 -14.58
CA ALA A 384 12.12 3.67 -14.11
C ALA A 384 11.86 2.62 -13.03
N TYR A 385 10.95 2.89 -12.09
CA TYR A 385 10.50 1.93 -11.08
C TYR A 385 9.93 0.66 -11.73
N GLN A 386 8.95 0.81 -12.65
CA GLN A 386 8.33 -0.31 -13.36
C GLN A 386 9.32 -1.15 -14.16
N ASN A 387 10.33 -0.52 -14.76
CA ASN A 387 11.36 -1.26 -15.49
C ASN A 387 12.20 -2.12 -14.56
N VAL A 388 12.61 -1.59 -13.40
CA VAL A 388 13.37 -2.35 -12.41
C VAL A 388 12.53 -3.47 -11.80
N THR A 389 11.25 -3.23 -11.50
CA THR A 389 10.38 -4.30 -10.98
C THR A 389 10.08 -5.37 -12.01
N ARG A 390 9.97 -5.02 -13.30
CA ARG A 390 9.89 -5.99 -14.39
C ARG A 390 11.15 -6.84 -14.50
N GLU A 391 12.33 -6.25 -14.31
CA GLU A 391 13.60 -7.01 -14.26
C GLU A 391 13.62 -7.99 -13.09
N ILE A 392 13.13 -7.58 -11.91
CA ILE A 392 12.96 -8.47 -10.74
C ILE A 392 11.99 -9.61 -11.09
N ALA A 393 10.78 -9.31 -11.57
CA ALA A 393 9.76 -10.32 -11.90
C ALA A 393 10.23 -11.36 -12.95
N ASN A 394 11.09 -10.93 -13.88
CA ASN A 394 11.68 -11.80 -14.90
C ASN A 394 12.81 -12.68 -14.37
N ASN A 395 13.34 -12.42 -13.18
CA ASN A 395 14.37 -13.24 -12.56
C ASN A 395 13.73 -14.44 -11.82
N PRO A 396 13.90 -15.69 -12.31
CA PRO A 396 13.20 -16.86 -11.78
C PRO A 396 13.44 -17.12 -10.30
N GLY A 397 14.61 -16.71 -9.76
CA GLY A 397 14.98 -16.92 -8.35
C GLY A 397 14.32 -15.97 -7.36
N THR A 398 13.47 -15.05 -7.83
CA THR A 398 12.92 -13.93 -7.02
C THR A 398 11.40 -13.85 -7.05
N ARG A 399 10.76 -14.82 -7.72
CA ARG A 399 9.30 -14.91 -7.80
C ARG A 399 8.72 -15.34 -6.44
N GLY A 400 7.59 -14.74 -6.07
CA GLY A 400 6.82 -15.09 -4.89
C GLY A 400 7.03 -14.12 -3.73
N GLU A 401 7.59 -14.61 -2.63
CA GLU A 401 7.60 -13.93 -1.33
C GLU A 401 8.30 -12.57 -1.36
N ILE A 402 9.48 -12.48 -1.98
CA ILE A 402 10.25 -11.23 -2.10
C ILE A 402 9.45 -10.18 -2.88
N SER A 403 8.79 -10.63 -3.93
CA SER A 403 8.01 -9.82 -4.83
C SER A 403 6.76 -9.23 -4.14
N GLN A 404 6.04 -10.04 -3.37
CA GLN A 404 4.93 -9.59 -2.52
C GLN A 404 5.40 -8.62 -1.44
N GLN A 405 6.57 -8.86 -0.85
CA GLN A 405 7.17 -8.00 0.16
C GLN A 405 7.51 -6.59 -0.38
N ILE A 406 7.97 -6.48 -1.64
CA ILE A 406 8.19 -5.19 -2.31
C ILE A 406 6.88 -4.42 -2.44
N ILE A 407 5.82 -5.09 -2.90
CA ILE A 407 4.50 -4.50 -3.10
C ILE A 407 3.95 -3.98 -1.77
N ALA A 408 3.93 -4.82 -0.74
CA ALA A 408 3.40 -4.47 0.57
C ALA A 408 4.16 -3.27 1.19
N ARG A 409 5.49 -3.28 1.12
CA ARG A 409 6.33 -2.17 1.61
C ARG A 409 6.05 -0.86 0.86
N ASN A 410 5.88 -0.94 -0.46
CA ASN A 410 5.64 0.23 -1.29
C ASN A 410 4.23 0.78 -1.14
N GLN A 411 3.21 -0.06 -0.98
CA GLN A 411 1.86 0.36 -0.63
C GLN A 411 1.83 1.08 0.71
N ARG A 412 2.54 0.57 1.73
CA ARG A 412 2.66 1.26 3.03
C ARG A 412 3.27 2.65 2.88
N THR A 413 4.39 2.73 2.14
CA THR A 413 5.06 4.01 1.90
C THR A 413 4.14 4.99 1.19
N LEU A 414 3.37 4.53 0.19
CA LEU A 414 2.41 5.34 -0.53
C LEU A 414 1.31 5.92 0.38
N VAL A 415 0.60 5.04 1.10
CA VAL A 415 -0.50 5.43 2.00
C VAL A 415 -0.02 6.40 3.07
N ALA A 416 1.21 6.20 3.56
CA ALA A 416 1.77 7.01 4.62
C ALA A 416 2.39 8.32 4.13
N SER A 417 2.83 8.46 2.87
CA SER A 417 3.62 9.64 2.43
C SER A 417 2.85 10.63 1.56
N LEU A 418 1.77 10.22 0.90
CA LEU A 418 1.02 11.11 0.01
C LEU A 418 0.03 11.97 0.80
N SER A 419 0.07 13.27 0.55
CA SER A 419 -0.96 14.21 0.98
C SER A 419 -2.26 13.95 0.20
N THR A 420 -3.40 14.36 0.76
CA THR A 420 -4.73 14.20 0.12
C THR A 420 -4.84 14.94 -1.21
N ASP A 421 -3.96 15.90 -1.46
CA ASP A 421 -4.04 16.82 -2.59
C ASP A 421 -3.15 16.40 -3.77
N VAL A 422 -2.24 15.45 -3.55
CA VAL A 422 -1.43 14.88 -4.64
C VAL A 422 -2.30 13.92 -5.45
N PRO A 423 -2.22 13.91 -6.79
CA PRO A 423 -2.88 12.90 -7.61
C PRO A 423 -2.29 11.50 -7.37
N VAL A 424 -2.72 10.86 -6.28
CA VAL A 424 -2.36 9.50 -5.83
C VAL A 424 -2.55 8.48 -6.96
N ARG A 425 -3.52 8.74 -7.84
CA ARG A 425 -3.86 7.92 -9.00
C ARG A 425 -2.65 7.44 -9.80
N PHE A 426 -1.68 8.30 -10.12
CA PHE A 426 -0.54 7.88 -10.95
C PHE A 426 0.36 6.87 -10.26
N VAL A 427 0.55 7.01 -8.95
CA VAL A 427 1.43 6.11 -8.21
C VAL A 427 0.70 4.81 -7.89
N THR A 428 -0.59 4.88 -7.53
CA THR A 428 -1.46 3.69 -7.39
C THR A 428 -1.49 2.88 -8.69
N GLU A 429 -1.65 3.55 -9.83
CA GLU A 429 -1.62 2.89 -11.13
C GLU A 429 -0.28 2.20 -11.40
N ALA A 430 0.83 2.88 -11.12
CA ALA A 430 2.15 2.28 -11.30
C ALA A 430 2.39 1.08 -10.37
N LEU A 431 1.90 1.12 -9.14
CA LEU A 431 1.94 -0.01 -8.20
C LEU A 431 1.07 -1.16 -8.67
N ASN A 432 -0.15 -0.88 -9.12
CA ASN A 432 -1.10 -1.88 -9.60
C ASN A 432 -0.59 -2.59 -10.87
N GLN A 433 0.02 -1.86 -11.79
CA GLN A 433 0.74 -2.45 -12.93
C GLN A 433 1.95 -3.28 -12.48
N THR A 434 2.70 -2.84 -11.46
CA THR A 434 3.79 -3.63 -10.92
C THR A 434 3.30 -4.94 -10.28
N LYS A 435 2.18 -4.92 -9.54
CA LYS A 435 1.57 -6.16 -9.01
C LYS A 435 1.25 -7.14 -10.13
N GLU A 436 0.65 -6.64 -11.22
CA GLU A 436 0.29 -7.44 -12.39
C GLU A 436 1.53 -8.06 -13.08
N LEU A 437 2.62 -7.29 -13.17
CA LEU A 437 3.89 -7.75 -13.76
C LEU A 437 4.57 -8.83 -12.90
N ILE A 438 4.39 -8.74 -11.59
CA ILE A 438 5.04 -9.59 -10.59
C ILE A 438 4.30 -10.93 -10.42
N ALA A 439 3.00 -10.97 -10.70
CA ALA A 439 2.18 -12.18 -10.60
C ALA A 439 2.84 -13.38 -11.33
N GLU A 440 2.97 -14.50 -10.61
CA GLU A 440 3.79 -15.64 -11.02
C GLU A 440 3.17 -16.42 -12.18
N ASN A 441 1.84 -16.43 -12.22
CA ASN A 441 1.06 -17.21 -13.16
C ASN A 441 -0.10 -16.38 -13.74
N PRO A 442 -0.67 -16.80 -14.89
CA PRO A 442 -1.78 -16.07 -15.51
C PRO A 442 -3.00 -15.91 -14.59
N LEU A 443 -3.29 -16.89 -13.72
CA LEU A 443 -4.41 -16.81 -12.77
C LEU A 443 -4.19 -15.69 -11.74
N GLU A 444 -3.02 -15.62 -11.11
CA GLU A 444 -2.67 -14.56 -10.16
C GLU A 444 -2.67 -13.19 -10.85
N ARG A 445 -2.23 -13.13 -12.11
CA ARG A 445 -2.27 -11.88 -12.89
C ARG A 445 -3.72 -11.41 -13.08
N GLU A 446 -4.61 -12.30 -13.51
CA GLU A 446 -6.02 -11.95 -13.68
C GLU A 446 -6.70 -11.61 -12.34
N GLN A 447 -6.32 -12.26 -11.24
CA GLN A 447 -6.77 -11.89 -9.89
C GLN A 447 -6.34 -10.47 -9.53
N VAL A 448 -5.06 -10.14 -9.70
CA VAL A 448 -4.54 -8.79 -9.43
C VAL A 448 -5.21 -7.74 -10.32
N ARG A 449 -5.38 -8.00 -11.61
CA ARG A 449 -6.10 -7.08 -12.53
C ARG A 449 -7.52 -6.82 -12.06
N LEU A 450 -8.18 -7.87 -11.56
CA LEU A 450 -9.54 -7.77 -11.05
C LEU A 450 -9.59 -7.02 -9.72
N GLU A 451 -8.70 -7.29 -8.78
CA GLU A 451 -8.57 -6.54 -7.52
C GLU A 451 -8.32 -5.05 -7.79
N ASN A 452 -7.40 -4.74 -8.70
CA ASN A 452 -7.12 -3.36 -9.13
C ASN A 452 -8.37 -2.70 -9.74
N SER A 453 -9.20 -3.45 -10.48
CA SER A 453 -10.45 -2.94 -11.03
C SER A 453 -11.48 -2.62 -9.93
N VAL A 454 -11.60 -3.47 -8.92
CA VAL A 454 -12.48 -3.25 -7.76
C VAL A 454 -12.00 -2.04 -6.93
N GLU A 455 -10.69 -1.87 -6.75
CA GLU A 455 -10.13 -0.69 -6.10
C GLU A 455 -10.49 0.60 -6.87
N ARG A 456 -10.41 0.59 -8.21
CA ARG A 456 -10.86 1.71 -9.04
C ARG A 456 -12.35 1.98 -8.89
N LEU A 457 -13.17 0.95 -8.76
CA LEU A 457 -14.60 1.12 -8.49
C LEU A 457 -14.86 1.74 -7.11
N ALA A 458 -14.08 1.41 -6.09
CA ALA A 458 -14.15 2.09 -4.80
C ALA A 458 -13.80 3.58 -4.95
N GLN A 459 -12.77 3.92 -5.74
CA GLN A 459 -12.43 5.31 -6.04
C GLN A 459 -13.56 6.08 -6.76
N VAL A 460 -14.40 5.42 -7.56
CA VAL A 460 -15.58 6.06 -8.18
C VAL A 460 -16.51 6.65 -7.11
N THR A 461 -16.72 5.94 -6.00
CA THR A 461 -17.53 6.42 -4.88
C THR A 461 -16.92 7.68 -4.26
N ASP A 462 -15.61 7.67 -4.02
CA ASP A 462 -14.89 8.80 -3.43
C ASP A 462 -14.94 10.02 -4.38
N LEU A 463 -14.69 9.82 -5.67
CA LEU A 463 -14.76 10.86 -6.69
C LEU A 463 -16.16 11.47 -6.79
N ILE A 464 -17.22 10.66 -6.72
CA ILE A 464 -18.60 11.13 -6.69
C ILE A 464 -18.88 11.95 -5.42
N SER A 465 -18.35 11.54 -4.27
CA SER A 465 -18.52 12.26 -3.01
C SER A 465 -17.93 13.67 -3.09
N VAL A 466 -16.74 13.81 -3.70
CA VAL A 466 -16.04 15.09 -3.90
C VAL A 466 -16.61 15.88 -5.11
N GLY A 467 -17.41 15.24 -5.96
CA GLY A 467 -18.07 15.87 -7.11
C GLY A 467 -17.27 15.84 -8.41
N ASP A 468 -16.17 15.06 -8.48
CA ASP A 468 -15.41 14.85 -9.71
C ASP A 468 -16.04 13.75 -10.57
N LEU A 469 -17.15 14.11 -11.21
CA LEU A 469 -17.97 13.19 -12.00
C LEU A 469 -17.30 12.73 -13.29
N VAL A 470 -16.37 13.52 -13.84
CA VAL A 470 -15.66 13.19 -15.08
C VAL A 470 -14.66 12.06 -14.80
N THR A 471 -13.84 12.19 -13.76
CA THR A 471 -12.88 11.15 -13.38
C THR A 471 -13.61 9.88 -12.91
N ALA A 472 -14.73 10.04 -12.18
CA ALA A 472 -15.58 8.91 -11.78
C ALA A 472 -16.09 8.11 -12.99
N LYS A 473 -16.49 8.81 -14.07
CA LYS A 473 -16.91 8.18 -15.34
C LYS A 473 -15.79 7.39 -15.99
N GLU A 474 -14.61 7.99 -16.09
CA GLU A 474 -13.44 7.36 -16.72
C GLU A 474 -13.06 6.08 -15.97
N ALA A 475 -12.96 6.16 -14.63
CA ALA A 475 -12.62 5.01 -13.79
C ALA A 475 -13.66 3.88 -13.91
N LEU A 476 -14.96 4.21 -13.97
CA LEU A 476 -16.03 3.23 -14.16
C LEU A 476 -15.97 2.56 -15.55
N THR A 477 -15.68 3.33 -16.59
CA THR A 477 -15.55 2.80 -17.97
C THR A 477 -14.33 1.88 -18.07
N GLU A 478 -13.22 2.28 -17.46
CA GLU A 478 -12.00 1.48 -17.43
C GLU A 478 -12.20 0.15 -16.67
N HIS A 479 -12.90 0.20 -15.53
CA HIS A 479 -13.31 -0.99 -14.78
C HIS A 479 -14.14 -1.95 -15.64
N GLN A 480 -15.12 -1.44 -16.40
CA GLN A 480 -15.93 -2.25 -17.31
C GLN A 480 -15.07 -2.94 -18.36
N LEU A 481 -14.13 -2.22 -19.00
CA LEU A 481 -13.24 -2.78 -20.02
C LEU A 481 -12.32 -3.87 -19.47
N VAL A 482 -11.67 -3.61 -18.33
CA VAL A 482 -10.76 -4.58 -17.68
C VAL A 482 -11.51 -5.85 -17.31
N THR A 483 -12.69 -5.71 -16.72
CA THR A 483 -13.45 -6.88 -16.27
C THR A 483 -14.05 -7.70 -17.41
N THR A 484 -14.32 -7.11 -18.58
CA THR A 484 -14.66 -7.87 -19.80
C THR A 484 -13.46 -8.61 -20.38
N ASP A 485 -12.29 -7.96 -20.43
CA ASP A 485 -11.06 -8.58 -20.93
C ASP A 485 -10.63 -9.78 -20.05
N ILE A 486 -10.72 -9.64 -18.72
CA ILE A 486 -10.44 -10.74 -17.78
C ILE A 486 -11.34 -11.95 -18.03
N LEU A 487 -12.64 -11.73 -18.32
CA LEU A 487 -13.59 -12.81 -18.62
C LEU A 487 -13.22 -13.54 -19.91
N ASP A 488 -12.86 -12.80 -20.96
CA ASP A 488 -12.47 -13.35 -22.25
C ASP A 488 -11.15 -14.14 -22.14
N GLN A 489 -10.19 -13.65 -21.35
CA GLN A 489 -8.93 -14.35 -21.10
C GLN A 489 -9.12 -15.61 -20.24
N ALA A 490 -9.93 -15.53 -19.18
CA ALA A 490 -10.26 -16.67 -18.33
C ALA A 490 -10.99 -17.77 -19.12
N ALA A 491 -11.82 -17.40 -20.10
CA ALA A 491 -12.47 -18.35 -21.01
C ALA A 491 -11.46 -19.15 -21.86
N GLY A 492 -10.29 -18.57 -22.17
CA GLY A 492 -9.24 -19.20 -22.97
C GLY A 492 -8.25 -20.08 -22.20
N MET A 493 -8.36 -20.20 -20.87
CA MET A 493 -7.46 -21.00 -20.06
C MET A 493 -7.68 -22.52 -20.27
N GLU A 494 -6.60 -23.27 -20.50
CA GLU A 494 -6.64 -24.74 -20.71
C GLU A 494 -6.79 -25.53 -19.39
N ASP A 495 -6.29 -25.00 -18.27
CA ASP A 495 -6.35 -25.65 -16.96
C ASP A 495 -7.73 -25.43 -16.32
N SER A 496 -8.54 -26.50 -16.28
CA SER A 496 -9.91 -26.48 -15.75
C SER A 496 -9.97 -26.12 -14.25
N ASP A 497 -8.96 -26.43 -13.45
CA ASP A 497 -8.97 -26.15 -12.00
C ASP A 497 -8.58 -24.70 -11.74
N ALA A 498 -7.53 -24.22 -12.42
CA ALA A 498 -7.16 -22.80 -12.38
C ALA A 498 -8.29 -21.92 -12.92
N GLN A 499 -8.88 -22.29 -14.05
CA GLN A 499 -10.03 -21.61 -14.64
C GLN A 499 -11.22 -21.57 -13.67
N LYS A 500 -11.49 -22.66 -12.95
CA LYS A 500 -12.55 -22.68 -11.93
C LYS A 500 -12.26 -21.74 -10.76
N ALA A 501 -11.01 -21.68 -10.28
CA ALA A 501 -10.60 -20.76 -9.22
C ALA A 501 -10.73 -19.29 -9.67
N VAL A 502 -10.33 -18.97 -10.91
CA VAL A 502 -10.56 -17.65 -11.53
C VAL A 502 -12.06 -17.34 -11.50
N PHE A 503 -12.92 -18.26 -11.96
CA PHE A 503 -14.35 -18.03 -12.03
C PHE A 503 -15.03 -17.85 -10.67
N GLU A 504 -14.62 -18.61 -9.64
CA GLU A 504 -15.09 -18.43 -8.26
C GLU A 504 -14.75 -17.01 -7.76
N HIS A 505 -13.53 -16.57 -8.02
CA HIS A 505 -13.05 -15.25 -7.62
C HIS A 505 -13.74 -14.13 -8.42
N ILE A 506 -13.82 -14.25 -9.76
CA ILE A 506 -14.55 -13.32 -10.64
C ILE A 506 -15.97 -13.14 -10.15
N LEU A 507 -16.67 -14.23 -9.85
CA LEU A 507 -18.07 -14.16 -9.45
C LEU A 507 -18.23 -13.46 -8.09
N THR A 508 -17.31 -13.68 -7.15
CA THR A 508 -17.28 -12.99 -5.86
C THR A 508 -17.06 -11.49 -6.06
N LEU A 509 -16.08 -11.09 -6.87
CA LEU A 509 -15.77 -9.68 -7.13
C LEU A 509 -16.88 -8.99 -7.94
N ARG A 510 -17.52 -9.67 -8.91
CA ARG A 510 -18.70 -9.14 -9.63
C ARG A 510 -19.89 -8.89 -8.69
N GLN A 511 -20.05 -9.71 -7.65
CA GLN A 511 -21.07 -9.46 -6.62
C GLN A 511 -20.73 -8.24 -5.77
N GLN A 512 -19.46 -8.07 -5.40
CA GLN A 512 -18.98 -6.86 -4.72
C GLN A 512 -19.19 -5.62 -5.59
N GLU A 513 -18.87 -5.68 -6.88
CA GLU A 513 -19.13 -4.61 -7.86
C GLU A 513 -20.61 -4.24 -7.91
N ALA A 514 -21.51 -5.22 -8.04
CA ALA A 514 -22.95 -4.95 -8.06
C ALA A 514 -23.42 -4.31 -6.75
N SER A 515 -22.81 -4.67 -5.62
CA SER A 515 -23.11 -4.04 -4.33
C SER A 515 -22.62 -2.60 -4.25
N LEU A 516 -21.40 -2.32 -4.74
CA LEU A 516 -20.80 -0.97 -4.81
C LEU A 516 -21.61 -0.05 -5.73
N ILE A 517 -22.02 -0.53 -6.91
CA ILE A 517 -22.79 0.31 -7.85
C ILE A 517 -24.20 0.60 -7.32
N ALA A 518 -24.88 -0.38 -6.72
CA ALA A 518 -26.17 -0.15 -6.07
C ALA A 518 -26.04 0.87 -4.92
N GLU A 519 -24.90 0.87 -4.25
CA GLU A 519 -24.57 1.82 -3.20
C GLU A 519 -24.32 3.23 -3.74
N ILE A 520 -23.51 3.38 -4.78
CA ILE A 520 -23.31 4.65 -5.49
C ILE A 520 -24.66 5.24 -5.91
N MET A 521 -25.55 4.41 -6.46
CA MET A 521 -26.91 4.83 -6.82
C MET A 521 -27.70 5.36 -5.62
N THR A 522 -27.64 4.67 -4.48
CA THR A 522 -28.34 5.09 -3.26
C THR A 522 -27.80 6.42 -2.74
N THR A 523 -26.48 6.64 -2.81
CA THR A 523 -25.84 7.90 -2.40
C THR A 523 -26.24 9.06 -3.31
N LEU A 524 -26.33 8.81 -4.62
CA LEU A 524 -26.80 9.82 -5.58
C LEU A 524 -28.28 10.15 -5.42
N GLU A 525 -29.14 9.17 -5.17
CA GLU A 525 -30.56 9.37 -4.86
C GLU A 525 -30.76 10.22 -3.60
N ALA A 526 -29.90 10.05 -2.59
CA ALA A 526 -29.95 10.84 -1.37
C ALA A 526 -29.54 12.31 -1.60
N ARG A 527 -28.61 12.58 -2.52
CA ARG A 527 -28.08 13.92 -2.84
C ARG A 527 -29.02 14.73 -3.75
N THR A 528 -29.58 14.06 -4.75
CA THR A 528 -30.53 14.62 -5.75
C THR A 528 -31.81 15.17 -5.14
N GLY A 529 -32.15 14.80 -3.91
CA GLY A 529 -33.29 15.38 -3.18
C GLY A 529 -33.19 16.90 -2.93
N SER A 530 -32.04 17.54 -3.20
CA SER A 530 -31.81 18.97 -2.95
C SER A 530 -31.46 19.85 -4.16
N ASP A 531 -31.00 19.30 -5.28
CA ASP A 531 -30.63 20.06 -6.50
C ASP A 531 -30.77 19.17 -7.75
N VAL A 532 -31.63 19.54 -8.71
CA VAL A 532 -32.26 18.57 -9.65
C VAL A 532 -31.60 18.47 -11.03
N ASP A 533 -30.86 19.49 -11.50
CA ASP A 533 -30.48 19.57 -12.92
C ASP A 533 -29.09 18.99 -13.27
N SER A 534 -28.07 19.07 -12.40
CA SER A 534 -26.73 18.53 -12.69
C SER A 534 -26.64 17.00 -12.59
N ASP A 535 -27.55 16.39 -11.85
CA ASP A 535 -27.41 14.99 -11.42
C ASP A 535 -28.09 14.00 -12.38
N THR A 536 -28.89 14.48 -13.33
CA THR A 536 -29.66 13.61 -14.25
C THR A 536 -28.75 12.77 -15.16
N GLN A 537 -27.64 13.33 -15.63
CA GLN A 537 -26.69 12.60 -16.48
C GLN A 537 -25.92 11.53 -15.70
N LEU A 538 -25.48 11.85 -14.48
CA LEU A 538 -24.77 10.93 -13.62
C LEU A 538 -25.68 9.80 -13.13
N MET A 539 -26.91 10.12 -12.71
CA MET A 539 -27.95 9.14 -12.37
C MET A 539 -28.24 8.22 -13.56
N GLY A 540 -28.33 8.77 -14.77
CA GLY A 540 -28.46 7.99 -16.00
C GLY A 540 -27.32 7.00 -16.20
N MET A 541 -26.08 7.45 -16.01
CA MET A 541 -24.90 6.60 -16.15
C MET A 541 -24.75 5.56 -15.05
N VAL A 542 -25.01 5.92 -13.79
CA VAL A 542 -24.98 4.96 -12.67
C VAL A 542 -26.11 3.95 -12.81
N ALA A 543 -27.28 4.36 -13.31
CA ALA A 543 -28.35 3.42 -13.65
C ALA A 543 -28.00 2.50 -14.82
N GLU A 544 -27.28 3.02 -15.82
CA GLU A 544 -26.74 2.20 -16.90
C GLU A 544 -25.68 1.22 -16.36
N ALA A 545 -24.78 1.68 -15.49
CA ALA A 545 -23.76 0.85 -14.85
C ALA A 545 -24.36 -0.21 -13.92
N ASP A 546 -25.41 0.10 -13.17
CA ASP A 546 -26.14 -0.86 -12.33
C ASP A 546 -26.79 -1.95 -13.20
N ARG A 547 -27.44 -1.55 -14.29
CA ARG A 547 -27.98 -2.52 -15.26
C ARG A 547 -26.87 -3.34 -15.92
N ALA A 548 -25.76 -2.71 -16.30
CA ALA A 548 -24.62 -3.36 -16.91
C ALA A 548 -23.98 -4.37 -15.95
N ALA A 549 -23.76 -4.00 -14.68
CA ALA A 549 -23.19 -4.88 -13.67
C ALA A 549 -24.14 -6.05 -13.33
N LYS A 550 -25.43 -5.80 -13.17
CA LYS A 550 -26.44 -6.88 -12.98
C LYS A 550 -26.48 -7.82 -14.19
N THR A 551 -26.38 -7.27 -15.39
CA THR A 551 -26.32 -8.05 -16.64
C THR A 551 -25.02 -8.84 -16.71
N ALA A 552 -23.87 -8.23 -16.39
CA ALA A 552 -22.57 -8.88 -16.34
C ALA A 552 -22.54 -10.02 -15.31
N VAL A 553 -23.12 -9.84 -14.11
CA VAL A 553 -23.27 -10.93 -13.13
C VAL A 553 -24.10 -12.07 -13.70
N LYS A 554 -25.21 -11.76 -14.37
CA LYS A 554 -26.09 -12.77 -14.99
C LYS A 554 -25.40 -13.50 -16.14
N ASP A 555 -24.66 -12.79 -16.98
CA ASP A 555 -23.95 -13.34 -18.13
C ASP A 555 -22.74 -14.16 -17.68
N THR A 556 -21.99 -13.66 -16.70
CA THR A 556 -20.92 -14.41 -16.01
C THR A 556 -21.48 -15.69 -15.39
N ILE A 557 -22.63 -15.62 -14.71
CA ILE A 557 -23.32 -16.82 -14.20
C ILE A 557 -23.71 -17.75 -15.34
N ALA A 558 -24.26 -17.24 -16.44
CA ALA A 558 -24.69 -18.06 -17.58
C ALA A 558 -23.50 -18.75 -18.27
N PHE A 559 -22.38 -18.04 -18.36
CA PHE A 559 -21.11 -18.49 -18.92
C PHE A 559 -20.42 -19.54 -18.04
N ILE A 560 -20.33 -19.29 -16.73
CA ILE A 560 -19.70 -20.21 -15.77
C ILE A 560 -20.58 -21.44 -15.53
N ARG A 561 -21.91 -21.34 -15.62
CA ARG A 561 -22.84 -22.45 -15.30
C ARG A 561 -22.52 -23.77 -15.99
N PRO A 562 -22.24 -23.84 -17.31
CA PRO A 562 -21.83 -25.09 -17.96
C PRO A 562 -20.44 -25.57 -17.52
N LEU A 563 -19.52 -24.67 -17.15
CA LEU A 563 -18.13 -24.98 -16.81
C LEU A 563 -17.97 -25.41 -15.34
N ALA A 564 -18.66 -24.74 -14.41
CA ALA A 564 -18.55 -24.95 -12.97
C ALA A 564 -19.93 -24.83 -12.27
N PRO A 565 -20.86 -25.78 -12.47
CA PRO A 565 -22.23 -25.69 -11.95
C PRO A 565 -22.31 -25.67 -10.41
N ALA A 566 -21.33 -26.24 -9.71
CA ALA A 566 -21.26 -26.21 -8.24
C ALA A 566 -20.99 -24.81 -7.71
N VAL A 567 -20.08 -24.07 -8.35
CA VAL A 567 -19.73 -22.68 -8.02
C VAL A 567 -20.94 -21.79 -8.17
N VAL A 568 -21.62 -21.91 -9.31
CA VAL A 568 -22.82 -21.14 -9.63
C VAL A 568 -23.94 -21.43 -8.63
N LYS A 569 -24.12 -22.67 -8.17
CA LYS A 569 -25.13 -22.97 -7.12
C LYS A 569 -24.83 -22.26 -5.80
N GLN A 570 -23.57 -22.22 -5.38
CA GLN A 570 -23.17 -21.55 -4.14
C GLN A 570 -23.27 -20.04 -4.26
N ALA A 571 -22.74 -19.48 -5.35
CA ALA A 571 -22.69 -18.05 -5.58
C ALA A 571 -24.04 -17.44 -5.94
N ILE A 572 -24.96 -18.15 -6.61
CA ILE A 572 -26.33 -17.67 -6.85
C ILE A 572 -27.15 -17.67 -5.54
N ALA A 573 -26.91 -18.62 -4.65
CA ALA A 573 -27.71 -18.78 -3.45
C ALA A 573 -27.62 -17.55 -2.52
N VAL A 574 -26.48 -16.84 -2.48
CA VAL A 574 -26.28 -15.70 -1.58
C VAL A 574 -27.01 -14.43 -2.05
N PRO A 575 -26.81 -13.91 -3.29
CA PRO A 575 -27.43 -12.67 -3.75
C PRO A 575 -28.93 -12.82 -4.01
N ILE A 576 -29.41 -13.99 -4.48
CA ILE A 576 -30.85 -14.21 -4.68
C ILE A 576 -31.59 -14.19 -3.35
N VAL A 577 -31.01 -14.80 -2.31
CA VAL A 577 -31.59 -14.74 -0.97
C VAL A 577 -31.62 -13.30 -0.48
N ASP A 578 -30.54 -12.53 -0.65
CA ASP A 578 -30.50 -11.14 -0.19
C ASP A 578 -31.43 -10.21 -0.97
N GLN A 579 -31.56 -10.37 -2.28
CA GLN A 579 -32.54 -9.60 -3.07
C GLN A 579 -33.96 -9.97 -2.68
N LYS A 580 -34.28 -11.26 -2.50
CA LYS A 580 -35.61 -11.70 -2.03
C LYS A 580 -35.91 -11.19 -0.63
N VAL A 581 -34.89 -11.11 0.24
CA VAL A 581 -35.01 -10.52 1.59
C VAL A 581 -35.32 -9.03 1.46
N LYS A 582 -34.57 -8.26 0.66
CA LYS A 582 -34.84 -6.83 0.40
C LYS A 582 -36.25 -6.61 -0.16
N ASP A 583 -36.66 -7.40 -1.16
CA ASP A 583 -38.00 -7.37 -1.74
C ASP A 583 -39.11 -7.69 -0.73
N PHE A 584 -38.85 -8.64 0.18
CA PHE A 584 -39.77 -8.99 1.25
C PHE A 584 -39.90 -7.82 2.24
N VAL A 585 -38.77 -7.31 2.72
CA VAL A 585 -38.69 -6.24 3.72
C VAL A 585 -39.32 -4.96 3.18
N SER A 586 -39.01 -4.56 1.93
CA SER A 586 -39.60 -3.38 1.31
C SER A 586 -41.13 -3.48 1.24
N LYS A 587 -41.67 -4.63 0.80
CA LYS A 587 -43.12 -4.87 0.75
C LYS A 587 -43.78 -4.80 2.14
N VAL A 588 -43.07 -5.20 3.19
CA VAL A 588 -43.55 -5.09 4.57
C VAL A 588 -43.52 -3.62 5.03
N LEU A 589 -42.42 -2.90 4.76
CA LEU A 589 -42.21 -1.53 5.22
C LEU A 589 -43.08 -0.48 4.51
N ILE A 590 -43.72 -0.81 3.38
CA ILE A 590 -44.79 0.01 2.77
C ILE A 590 -45.91 0.33 3.79
N TYR A 591 -46.16 -0.58 4.75
CA TYR A 591 -47.19 -0.39 5.75
C TYR A 591 -46.65 0.35 6.98
N LYS A 592 -47.25 1.51 7.27
CA LYS A 592 -46.87 2.36 8.41
C LYS A 592 -47.27 1.77 9.78
N THR A 593 -48.32 0.96 9.84
CA THR A 593 -48.83 0.40 11.11
C THR A 593 -48.25 -0.99 11.37
N LEU A 594 -47.97 -1.29 12.63
CA LEU A 594 -47.46 -2.61 13.04
C LEU A 594 -48.39 -3.75 12.61
N GLN A 595 -49.70 -3.55 12.72
CA GLN A 595 -50.68 -4.56 12.30
C GLN A 595 -50.67 -4.76 10.78
N GLY A 596 -50.49 -3.70 10.00
CA GLY A 596 -50.33 -3.78 8.54
C GLY A 596 -49.08 -4.57 8.17
N GLN A 597 -47.94 -4.29 8.82
CA GLN A 597 -46.70 -5.04 8.63
C GLN A 597 -46.88 -6.52 8.97
N LYS A 598 -47.51 -6.84 10.11
CA LYS A 598 -47.79 -8.22 10.53
C LYS A 598 -48.65 -8.97 9.51
N ASN A 599 -49.74 -8.35 9.04
CA ASN A 599 -50.61 -8.94 8.02
C ASN A 599 -49.85 -9.19 6.71
N GLN A 600 -48.99 -8.26 6.31
CA GLN A 600 -48.20 -8.39 5.10
C GLN A 600 -47.15 -9.50 5.21
N ILE A 601 -46.45 -9.61 6.35
CA ILE A 601 -45.52 -10.71 6.64
C ILE A 601 -46.24 -12.05 6.46
N THR A 602 -47.41 -12.23 7.08
CA THR A 602 -48.20 -13.47 6.95
C THR A 602 -48.56 -13.77 5.51
N ARG A 603 -49.02 -12.77 4.75
CA ARG A 603 -49.36 -12.94 3.32
C ARG A 603 -48.16 -13.32 2.47
N LEU A 604 -47.01 -12.67 2.67
CA LEU A 604 -45.79 -12.95 1.93
C LEU A 604 -45.25 -14.35 2.26
N LEU A 605 -45.25 -14.75 3.53
CA LEU A 605 -44.85 -16.10 3.95
C LEU A 605 -45.77 -17.20 3.38
N GLN A 606 -47.07 -16.94 3.26
CA GLN A 606 -48.00 -17.87 2.61
C GLN A 606 -47.73 -17.99 1.10
N ARG A 607 -47.35 -16.89 0.44
CA ARG A 607 -47.11 -16.85 -1.01
C ARG A 607 -45.74 -17.42 -1.41
N GLN A 608 -44.71 -17.24 -0.60
CA GLN A 608 -43.32 -17.64 -0.89
C GLN A 608 -43.00 -19.05 -0.39
N GLY A 609 -43.78 -20.06 -0.81
CA GLY A 609 -43.85 -21.36 -0.15
C GLY A 609 -42.53 -22.09 0.14
N ALA A 610 -41.51 -21.96 -0.72
CA ALA A 610 -40.19 -22.55 -0.49
C ALA A 610 -39.33 -21.67 0.44
N GLU A 611 -39.30 -20.36 0.22
CA GLU A 611 -38.52 -19.43 1.05
C GLU A 611 -39.04 -19.33 2.48
N ALA A 612 -40.36 -19.43 2.68
CA ALA A 612 -41.00 -19.43 4.01
C ALA A 612 -40.74 -20.71 4.84
N ARG A 613 -40.03 -21.69 4.26
CA ARG A 613 -39.51 -22.89 4.93
C ARG A 613 -37.99 -22.87 5.12
N ASP A 614 -37.30 -21.92 4.50
CA ASP A 614 -35.86 -21.75 4.64
C ASP A 614 -35.54 -20.90 5.88
N ILE A 615 -34.94 -21.53 6.89
CA ILE A 615 -34.54 -20.88 8.15
C ILE A 615 -33.52 -19.76 7.90
N SER A 616 -32.64 -19.92 6.90
CA SER A 616 -31.61 -18.91 6.57
C SER A 616 -32.25 -17.64 6.04
N PHE A 617 -33.14 -17.77 5.05
CA PHE A 617 -33.94 -16.66 4.52
C PHE A 617 -34.71 -15.93 5.62
N LEU A 618 -35.42 -16.67 6.49
CA LEU A 618 -36.20 -16.09 7.57
C LEU A 618 -35.34 -15.33 8.59
N ARG A 619 -34.15 -15.82 8.91
CA ARG A 619 -33.21 -15.10 9.81
C ARG A 619 -32.75 -13.77 9.19
N LYS A 620 -32.44 -13.77 7.90
CA LYS A 620 -32.06 -12.54 7.18
C LYS A 620 -33.22 -11.53 7.13
N VAL A 621 -34.44 -11.98 6.80
CA VAL A 621 -35.66 -11.14 6.86
C VAL A 621 -35.88 -10.56 8.26
N ARG A 622 -35.75 -11.39 9.31
CA ARG A 622 -35.91 -10.95 10.70
C ARG A 622 -34.96 -9.80 11.03
N ASN A 623 -33.69 -9.95 10.69
CA ASN A 623 -32.65 -8.98 11.06
C ASN A 623 -32.87 -7.61 10.39
N GLN A 624 -33.57 -7.56 9.25
CA GLN A 624 -33.87 -6.32 8.52
C GLN A 624 -35.23 -5.71 8.87
N LEU A 625 -36.05 -6.37 9.68
CA LEU A 625 -37.35 -5.86 10.12
C LEU A 625 -37.24 -5.13 11.47
N PRO A 626 -38.07 -4.10 11.71
CA PRO A 626 -38.18 -3.45 13.02
C PRO A 626 -38.47 -4.47 14.12
N VAL A 627 -37.87 -4.32 15.31
CA VAL A 627 -37.96 -5.27 16.45
C VAL A 627 -39.41 -5.72 16.72
N ARG A 628 -40.37 -4.80 16.63
CA ARG A 628 -41.80 -5.09 16.86
C ARG A 628 -42.43 -6.03 15.82
N ALA A 629 -41.92 -6.06 14.59
CA ALA A 629 -42.38 -6.91 13.50
C ALA A 629 -41.67 -8.28 13.46
N GLN A 630 -40.53 -8.43 14.15
CA GLN A 630 -39.73 -9.66 14.15
C GLN A 630 -40.44 -10.86 14.80
N SER A 631 -41.42 -10.62 15.68
CA SER A 631 -42.06 -11.69 16.46
C SER A 631 -42.68 -12.79 15.59
N LEU A 632 -43.32 -12.43 14.47
CA LEU A 632 -43.94 -13.40 13.56
C LEU A 632 -42.90 -14.27 12.83
N ILE A 633 -41.79 -13.66 12.42
CA ILE A 633 -40.69 -14.40 11.78
C ILE A 633 -40.04 -15.35 12.79
N ASN A 634 -39.83 -14.90 14.04
CA ASN A 634 -39.30 -15.73 15.12
C ASN A 634 -40.21 -16.94 15.41
N SER A 635 -41.53 -16.74 15.51
CA SER A 635 -42.48 -17.84 15.68
C SER A 635 -42.38 -18.86 14.55
N ARG A 636 -42.24 -18.40 13.30
CA ARG A 636 -42.08 -19.28 12.15
C ARG A 636 -40.76 -20.05 12.17
N ILE A 637 -39.65 -19.41 12.52
CA ILE A 637 -38.34 -20.06 12.66
C ILE A 637 -38.41 -21.17 13.72
N LEU A 638 -39.01 -20.89 14.88
CA LEU A 638 -39.18 -21.87 15.96
C LEU A 638 -40.06 -23.06 15.54
N GLU A 639 -41.13 -22.80 14.78
CA GLU A 639 -41.98 -23.84 14.21
C GLU A 639 -41.20 -24.76 13.25
N LEU A 640 -40.35 -24.20 12.39
CA LEU A 640 -39.54 -24.99 11.46
C LEU A 640 -38.47 -25.80 12.18
N GLN A 641 -37.79 -25.23 13.18
CA GLN A 641 -36.80 -25.93 13.99
C GLN A 641 -37.40 -27.09 14.79
N SER A 642 -38.62 -26.93 15.32
CA SER A 642 -39.30 -28.01 16.05
C SER A 642 -39.70 -29.16 15.12
N ARG A 643 -40.17 -28.86 13.91
CA ARG A 643 -40.43 -29.87 12.87
C ARG A 643 -39.16 -30.62 12.47
N GLU A 644 -38.05 -29.90 12.23
CA GLU A 644 -36.78 -30.52 11.86
C GLU A 644 -36.26 -31.49 12.94
N ARG A 645 -36.39 -31.11 14.22
CA ARG A 645 -36.06 -32.00 15.35
C ARG A 645 -36.92 -33.26 15.37
N LEU A 646 -38.22 -33.12 15.12
CA LEU A 646 -39.17 -34.23 15.11
C LEU A 646 -38.91 -35.20 13.95
N ASP A 647 -38.56 -34.67 12.78
CA ASP A 647 -38.19 -35.46 11.60
C ASP A 647 -36.85 -36.19 11.80
N LYS A 648 -35.84 -35.53 12.40
CA LYS A 648 -34.59 -36.19 12.80
C LYS A 648 -34.84 -37.34 13.78
N HIS A 649 -35.71 -37.13 14.77
CA HIS A 649 -36.07 -38.17 15.72
C HIS A 649 -36.76 -39.36 15.05
N LYS A 650 -37.70 -39.11 14.11
CA LYS A 650 -38.34 -40.17 13.31
C LYS A 650 -37.33 -40.94 12.46
N ALA A 651 -36.42 -40.24 11.78
CA ALA A 651 -35.39 -40.87 10.94
C ALA A 651 -34.45 -41.74 11.77
N THR A 652 -34.03 -41.27 12.95
CA THR A 652 -33.22 -42.06 13.89
C THR A 652 -33.97 -43.30 14.36
N LYS A 653 -35.25 -43.16 14.73
CA LYS A 653 -36.09 -44.29 15.13
C LYS A 653 -36.24 -45.33 14.02
N GLN A 654 -36.50 -44.89 12.79
CA GLN A 654 -36.56 -45.79 11.62
C GLN A 654 -35.24 -46.51 11.37
N LYS A 655 -34.10 -45.83 11.50
CA LYS A 655 -32.77 -46.47 11.40
C LYS A 655 -32.56 -47.51 12.50
N MET A 656 -33.00 -47.22 13.72
CA MET A 656 -32.94 -48.18 14.83
C MET A 656 -33.82 -49.40 14.55
N ASP A 657 -35.05 -49.20 14.11
CA ASP A 657 -36.00 -50.27 13.79
C ASP A 657 -35.46 -51.15 12.64
N LEU A 658 -34.90 -50.53 11.59
CA LEU A 658 -34.24 -51.25 10.48
C LEU A 658 -33.00 -52.03 10.93
N SER A 659 -32.19 -51.44 11.82
CA SER A 659 -31.02 -52.12 12.38
C SER A 659 -31.39 -53.31 13.25
N LYS A 660 -32.57 -53.25 13.89
CA LYS A 660 -33.12 -54.34 14.69
C LYS A 660 -33.63 -55.45 13.78
N SER A 661 -34.38 -55.13 12.73
CA SER A 661 -34.87 -56.12 11.76
C SER A 661 -33.79 -56.79 10.90
N LEU A 662 -32.57 -56.23 10.85
CA LEU A 662 -31.42 -56.84 10.18
C LEU A 662 -30.60 -57.76 11.12
N ARG A 663 -30.82 -57.66 12.43
CA ARG A 663 -30.17 -58.52 13.44
C ARG A 663 -31.02 -59.75 13.77
N ASP A 664 -32.33 -59.60 13.70
CA ASP A 664 -33.32 -60.68 13.77
C ASP A 664 -33.38 -61.40 12.41
#